data_AF-A0A2E1XBA3-F1
#
_entry.id   AF-A0A2E1XBA3-F1
#
_cell.length_a   1.000
_cell.length_b   1.000
_cell.length_c   1.000
_cell.angle_alpha   90.00
_cell.angle_beta   90.00
_cell.angle_gamma   90.00
#
_symmetry.space_group_name_H-M   'P 1'
#
loop_
_entity.id
_entity.type
_entity.pdbx_description
1 polymer ?
#
loop_
_entity_poly.entity_id
_entity_poly.type
_entity_poly.pdbx_seq_one_letter_code
_entity_poly.pdbx_strand_id
1 'polypeptide(L)'
;MAAERAGQAHGATGKVLKHAMVELRRRTMREVVRGDRIAARLSRGVDDIIRTLFALSKDGIGKEIAVCAVGGYGRGELAPYSDIDLLFLHRPQVEQTLRDTLNRLLYPLWDSGVKLGYAAHTPASALEFAKSDMVGRTAYLDARFLCGAKDVYDEFHEAFEKLRRKTVPEFVAAKLEEQAERQAKFFETRYLVEPDVKEGKGGLRDLQTIRWIYRYAYGDILNDNATAEKIVGKAERQALLKAKRFLWSVRAHLHDLRGRADEKLTFDVQPEIATRLGYADRSNMTAAERLMKHYFVNAVEVGRLTRILCTRLEEEKAKRMPRLPKMLPKALQKDEAPGKPNLRIKNGRLDFESAAKARRQPRDLFRLFRAFGKQPKIDFHPDALALVASEVPSVTLKVRRDPVVAQLFSSILTDSEEPARVLRIMTETGLLGKYIPAFGSIVGRIDYGLYRRFTLDEHVLRCLSLLSKIHRGELQEDHPIATHIVRNTPNPLLYYFGVLLHEARWSLKEPSVDACEKLVIRVTKRLGLSEEEAAQAGWASARYLLLVRTAERRNLTEAHAISEFAQSVGSRQRLDLMLVISVCHLRVVGIQSWDEMTRRRLSELYDAAALWFEHGETALEKKLADRAVLVRREADARLTGWSAAEKKAFLDRLDDTMMRSLDPEIIVRFATLARAAEKDAANSAVVVTPRDGDLEAIVYTDDRAGLLSDLAGAVASTGMSLRTVQALTTQDGKAIDIFIIQSPDGVPVEDVEQARRLHEALLKSASAHPERPPELRRRLGDRRDLFSVVPNVRIEPNASAEATVVETEGLDRPGLLFELTQALAREGATITSAHISTYGERAVDAFYLKARDGGKLDDRAALARIKKALQAVLASGSEA
;
A
#
# COMPACT_ATOMS: atom_id res chain seq x y z
N MET A 1 -34.28 -18.64 -7.61
CA MET A 1 -34.18 -19.66 -8.69
C MET A 1 -32.75 -20.04 -9.09
N ALA A 2 -31.70 -19.23 -8.88
CA ALA A 2 -30.32 -19.60 -9.21
C ALA A 2 -29.65 -20.59 -8.22
N ALA A 3 -30.22 -20.78 -7.01
CA ALA A 3 -29.65 -21.64 -5.97
C ALA A 3 -30.17 -23.09 -5.98
N GLU A 4 -31.20 -23.42 -6.76
CA GLU A 4 -31.90 -24.72 -6.63
C GLU A 4 -31.41 -25.82 -7.60
N ARG A 5 -30.41 -25.57 -8.46
CA ARG A 5 -29.94 -26.59 -9.42
C ARG A 5 -28.42 -26.63 -9.62
N ALA A 6 -27.65 -26.36 -8.56
CA ALA A 6 -26.18 -26.49 -8.59
C ALA A 6 -25.67 -27.94 -8.66
N GLY A 7 -26.49 -28.94 -9.03
CA GLY A 7 -26.13 -30.35 -8.90
C GLY A 7 -26.69 -31.34 -9.92
N GLN A 8 -27.39 -30.92 -10.99
CA GLN A 8 -27.99 -31.89 -11.92
C GLN A 8 -27.74 -31.57 -13.39
N ALA A 9 -27.10 -32.56 -14.04
CA ALA A 9 -26.97 -32.82 -15.47
C ALA A 9 -26.22 -31.77 -16.32
N HIS A 10 -24.91 -31.98 -16.50
CA HIS A 10 -24.20 -31.49 -17.68
C HIS A 10 -24.81 -32.16 -18.92
N GLY A 11 -25.70 -31.47 -19.65
CA GLY A 11 -26.15 -31.95 -20.95
C GLY A 11 -24.96 -32.23 -21.87
N ALA A 12 -25.08 -33.17 -22.81
CA ALA A 12 -24.00 -33.52 -23.75
C ALA A 12 -23.45 -32.27 -24.47
N THR A 13 -24.33 -31.34 -24.84
CA THR A 13 -23.98 -30.04 -25.43
C THR A 13 -23.13 -29.17 -24.49
N GLY A 14 -23.48 -29.07 -23.21
CA GLY A 14 -22.73 -28.29 -22.22
C GLY A 14 -21.30 -28.81 -22.02
N LYS A 15 -21.10 -30.14 -21.99
CA LYS A 15 -19.75 -30.74 -21.93
C LYS A 15 -18.91 -30.43 -23.16
N VAL A 16 -19.50 -30.51 -24.35
CA VAL A 16 -18.82 -30.16 -25.61
C VAL A 16 -18.44 -28.68 -25.63
N LEU A 17 -19.34 -27.80 -25.20
CA LEU A 17 -19.07 -26.36 -25.11
C LEU A 17 -17.97 -26.04 -24.11
N LYS A 18 -17.96 -26.70 -22.94
CA LYS A 18 -16.88 -26.55 -21.95
C LYS A 18 -15.53 -26.87 -22.57
N HIS A 19 -15.44 -27.99 -23.28
CA HIS A 19 -14.21 -28.39 -23.96
C HIS A 19 -13.81 -27.38 -25.05
N ALA A 20 -14.76 -26.96 -25.89
CA ALA A 20 -14.53 -25.99 -26.95
C ALA A 20 -14.04 -24.63 -26.41
N MET A 21 -14.62 -24.13 -25.32
CA MET A 21 -14.22 -22.87 -24.69
C MET A 21 -12.84 -22.96 -24.02
N VAL A 22 -12.51 -24.08 -23.38
CA VAL A 22 -11.17 -24.33 -22.83
C VAL A 22 -10.13 -24.38 -23.94
N GLU A 23 -10.42 -25.07 -25.05
CA GLU A 23 -9.50 -25.18 -26.17
C GLU A 23 -9.33 -23.85 -26.91
N LEU A 24 -10.43 -23.11 -27.16
CA LEU A 24 -10.38 -21.76 -27.72
C LEU A 24 -9.45 -20.84 -26.90
N ARG A 25 -9.56 -20.89 -25.56
CA ARG A 25 -8.70 -20.13 -24.65
C ARG A 25 -7.24 -20.56 -24.76
N ARG A 26 -6.95 -21.87 -24.58
CA ARG A 26 -5.59 -22.42 -24.61
C ARG A 26 -4.88 -22.10 -25.93
N ARG A 27 -5.55 -22.33 -27.06
CA ARG A 27 -5.02 -22.03 -28.39
C ARG A 27 -4.74 -20.54 -28.57
N THR A 28 -5.67 -19.68 -28.14
CA THR A 28 -5.50 -18.23 -28.24
C THR A 28 -4.30 -17.74 -27.43
N MET A 29 -4.14 -18.20 -26.18
CA MET A 29 -3.04 -17.79 -25.31
C MET A 29 -1.67 -18.29 -25.81
N ARG A 30 -1.62 -19.45 -26.47
CA ARG A 30 -0.40 -19.98 -27.09
C ARG A 30 0.03 -19.21 -28.34
N GLU A 31 -0.92 -18.83 -29.19
CA GLU A 31 -0.62 -18.23 -30.49
C GLU A 31 -0.50 -16.68 -30.46
N VAL A 32 -1.00 -16.03 -29.41
CA VAL A 32 -1.11 -14.57 -29.35
C VAL A 32 -0.66 -14.04 -28.00
N VAL A 33 0.37 -13.20 -27.99
CA VAL A 33 0.84 -12.53 -26.76
C VAL A 33 0.09 -11.24 -26.46
N ARG A 34 -0.34 -10.51 -27.50
CA ARG A 34 -0.97 -9.20 -27.37
C ARG A 34 -2.42 -9.30 -26.88
N GLY A 35 -2.71 -8.68 -25.75
CA GLY A 35 -4.02 -8.71 -25.08
C GLY A 35 -5.18 -8.19 -25.92
N ASP A 36 -4.98 -7.11 -26.70
CA ASP A 36 -6.03 -6.58 -27.58
C ASP A 36 -6.45 -7.58 -28.66
N ARG A 37 -5.50 -8.39 -29.15
CA ARG A 37 -5.74 -9.45 -30.13
C ARG A 37 -6.30 -10.73 -29.49
N ILE A 38 -5.83 -11.08 -28.28
CA ILE A 38 -6.42 -12.16 -27.48
C ILE A 38 -7.91 -11.88 -27.30
N ALA A 39 -8.26 -10.66 -26.87
CA ALA A 39 -9.63 -10.31 -26.57
C ALA A 39 -10.55 -10.41 -27.79
N ALA A 40 -10.11 -9.86 -28.93
CA ALA A 40 -10.85 -9.96 -30.18
C ALA A 40 -11.00 -11.40 -30.70
N ARG A 41 -10.03 -12.28 -30.45
CA ARG A 41 -10.09 -13.68 -30.87
C ARG A 41 -11.04 -14.49 -29.99
N LEU A 42 -11.00 -14.29 -28.68
CA LEU A 42 -11.94 -14.91 -27.75
C LEU A 42 -13.37 -14.48 -28.06
N SER A 43 -13.61 -13.18 -28.28
CA SER A 43 -14.93 -12.68 -28.65
C SER A 43 -15.46 -13.30 -29.94
N ARG A 44 -14.64 -13.41 -30.99
CA ARG A 44 -15.06 -14.07 -32.24
C ARG A 44 -15.42 -15.54 -32.04
N GLY A 45 -14.61 -16.30 -31.29
CA GLY A 45 -14.94 -17.70 -31.02
C GLY A 45 -16.23 -17.85 -30.19
N VAL A 46 -16.52 -16.93 -29.28
CA VAL A 46 -17.79 -16.90 -28.54
C VAL A 46 -18.97 -16.49 -29.45
N ASP A 47 -18.76 -15.56 -30.40
CA ASP A 47 -19.76 -15.23 -31.43
C ASP A 47 -20.15 -16.49 -32.23
N ASP A 48 -19.17 -17.27 -32.67
CA ASP A 48 -19.39 -18.48 -33.45
C ASP A 48 -20.17 -19.52 -32.65
N ILE A 49 -19.86 -19.68 -31.36
CA ILE A 49 -20.60 -20.57 -30.45
C ILE A 49 -22.07 -20.12 -30.32
N ILE A 50 -22.33 -18.84 -30.05
CA ILE A 50 -23.69 -18.34 -29.87
C ILE A 50 -24.49 -18.44 -31.16
N ARG A 51 -23.90 -18.08 -32.30
CA ARG A 51 -24.53 -18.24 -33.63
C ARG A 51 -24.89 -19.69 -33.90
N THR A 52 -24.01 -20.62 -33.55
CA THR A 52 -24.24 -22.06 -33.73
C THR A 52 -25.37 -22.56 -32.82
N LEU A 53 -25.36 -22.18 -31.53
CA LEU A 53 -26.44 -22.55 -30.61
C LEU A 53 -27.80 -21.98 -31.04
N PHE A 54 -27.82 -20.74 -31.52
CA PHE A 54 -29.02 -20.11 -32.06
C PHE A 54 -29.55 -20.83 -33.30
N ALA A 55 -28.68 -21.25 -34.22
CA ALA A 55 -29.09 -22.03 -35.39
C ALA A 55 -29.64 -23.43 -35.00
N LEU A 56 -29.13 -24.02 -33.92
CA LEU A 56 -29.53 -25.35 -33.46
C LEU A 56 -30.84 -25.38 -32.67
N SER A 57 -31.32 -24.24 -32.12
CA SER A 57 -32.55 -24.23 -31.31
C SER A 57 -33.80 -24.62 -32.10
N LYS A 58 -33.81 -24.44 -33.44
CA LYS A 58 -34.87 -24.83 -34.39
C LYS A 58 -36.30 -24.47 -33.95
N ASP A 59 -36.46 -23.34 -33.27
CA ASP A 59 -37.77 -22.83 -32.87
C ASP A 59 -38.22 -21.80 -33.90
N GLY A 60 -39.42 -21.94 -34.47
CA GLY A 60 -39.94 -21.07 -35.55
C GLY A 60 -39.98 -19.56 -35.27
N ILE A 61 -39.61 -19.14 -34.06
CA ILE A 61 -39.51 -17.75 -33.60
C ILE A 61 -38.14 -17.09 -33.88
N GLY A 62 -37.20 -17.78 -34.52
CA GLY A 62 -35.88 -17.20 -34.88
C GLY A 62 -35.96 -15.95 -35.77
N LYS A 63 -37.10 -15.72 -36.43
CA LYS A 63 -37.41 -14.50 -37.20
C LYS A 63 -37.98 -13.36 -36.36
N GLU A 64 -38.26 -13.60 -35.08
CA GLU A 64 -38.92 -12.66 -34.16
C GLU A 64 -38.01 -12.25 -32.99
N ILE A 65 -36.80 -12.81 -32.91
CA ILE A 65 -35.82 -12.58 -31.83
C ILE A 65 -34.47 -12.19 -32.42
N ALA A 66 -33.87 -11.13 -31.91
CA ALA A 66 -32.49 -10.74 -32.16
C ALA A 66 -31.62 -11.03 -30.93
N VAL A 67 -30.49 -11.70 -31.13
CA VAL A 67 -29.47 -11.93 -30.09
C VAL A 67 -28.36 -10.91 -30.27
N CYS A 68 -28.09 -10.16 -29.21
CA CYS A 68 -27.08 -9.10 -29.20
C CYS A 68 -26.07 -9.36 -28.08
N ALA A 69 -24.80 -9.06 -28.34
CA ALA A 69 -23.79 -8.95 -27.30
C ALA A 69 -23.83 -7.52 -26.73
N VAL A 70 -23.70 -7.37 -25.41
CA VAL A 70 -23.64 -6.06 -24.73
C VAL A 70 -22.39 -5.95 -23.85
N GLY A 71 -22.11 -4.75 -23.32
CA GLY A 71 -20.99 -4.55 -22.41
C GLY A 71 -19.63 -4.91 -23.02
N GLY A 72 -18.76 -5.56 -22.24
CA GLY A 72 -17.41 -5.97 -22.70
C GLY A 72 -17.44 -6.93 -23.87
N TYR A 73 -18.42 -7.84 -23.89
CA TYR A 73 -18.61 -8.77 -24.98
C TYR A 73 -19.09 -8.07 -26.26
N GLY A 74 -20.02 -7.12 -26.12
CA GLY A 74 -20.52 -6.27 -27.21
C GLY A 74 -19.39 -5.50 -27.92
N ARG A 75 -18.39 -5.04 -27.15
CA ARG A 75 -17.18 -4.37 -27.68
C ARG A 75 -16.20 -5.30 -28.40
N GLY A 76 -16.38 -6.62 -28.33
CA GLY A 76 -15.38 -7.58 -28.81
C GLY A 76 -14.12 -7.62 -27.92
N GLU A 77 -14.29 -7.37 -26.62
CA GLU A 77 -13.20 -7.24 -25.65
C GLU A 77 -13.35 -8.26 -24.51
N LEU A 78 -13.37 -9.56 -24.81
CA LEU A 78 -13.40 -10.61 -23.78
C LEU A 78 -11.99 -10.96 -23.28
N ALA A 79 -11.71 -10.81 -21.99
CA ALA A 79 -10.54 -11.45 -21.39
C ALA A 79 -10.81 -12.95 -21.15
N PRO A 80 -9.78 -13.80 -20.96
CA PRO A 80 -9.98 -15.13 -20.40
C PRO A 80 -10.85 -15.07 -19.13
N TYR A 81 -11.81 -15.98 -18.99
CA TYR A 81 -12.74 -16.04 -17.85
C TYR A 81 -13.61 -14.79 -17.64
N SER A 82 -13.77 -13.93 -18.65
CA SER A 82 -14.74 -12.82 -18.60
C SER A 82 -16.17 -13.32 -18.71
N ASP A 83 -17.08 -12.55 -18.15
CA ASP A 83 -18.52 -12.76 -18.28
C ASP A 83 -18.96 -12.54 -19.74
N ILE A 84 -19.98 -13.28 -20.16
CA ILE A 84 -20.64 -13.14 -21.44
C ILE A 84 -22.00 -12.49 -21.18
N ASP A 85 -22.20 -11.27 -21.69
CA ASP A 85 -23.45 -10.53 -21.50
C ASP A 85 -24.26 -10.48 -22.79
N LEU A 86 -25.51 -10.98 -22.73
CA LEU A 86 -26.43 -11.06 -23.86
C LEU A 86 -27.67 -10.19 -23.67
N LEU A 87 -28.11 -9.56 -24.75
CA LEU A 87 -29.42 -8.90 -24.84
C LEU A 87 -30.25 -9.62 -25.90
N PHE A 88 -31.38 -10.16 -25.48
CA PHE A 88 -32.38 -10.77 -26.34
C PHE A 88 -33.47 -9.74 -26.62
N LEU A 89 -33.54 -9.26 -27.86
CA LEU A 89 -34.62 -8.39 -28.30
C LEU A 89 -35.68 -9.23 -28.99
N HIS A 90 -36.94 -9.09 -28.61
CA HIS A 90 -38.02 -9.88 -29.19
C HIS A 90 -39.25 -9.03 -29.52
N ARG A 91 -40.12 -9.53 -30.40
CA ARG A 91 -41.44 -8.94 -30.58
C ARG A 91 -42.40 -9.32 -29.44
N PRO A 92 -43.40 -8.48 -29.11
CA PRO A 92 -44.39 -8.79 -28.08
C PRO A 92 -45.13 -10.11 -28.31
N GLN A 93 -45.36 -10.48 -29.58
CA GLN A 93 -46.17 -11.65 -29.96
C GLN A 93 -45.53 -12.99 -29.56
N VAL A 94 -44.21 -13.04 -29.36
CA VAL A 94 -43.49 -14.29 -29.03
C VAL A 94 -43.11 -14.42 -27.55
N GLU A 95 -43.58 -13.50 -26.70
CA GLU A 95 -43.22 -13.43 -25.28
C GLU A 95 -43.53 -14.74 -24.51
N GLN A 96 -44.64 -15.39 -24.81
CA GLN A 96 -45.03 -16.64 -24.16
C GLN A 96 -44.14 -17.84 -24.56
N THR A 97 -43.64 -17.85 -25.79
CA THR A 97 -42.75 -18.90 -26.33
C THR A 97 -41.26 -18.61 -26.13
N LEU A 98 -40.92 -17.37 -25.77
CA LEU A 98 -39.54 -16.89 -25.62
C LEU A 98 -38.74 -17.71 -24.60
N ARG A 99 -39.37 -18.06 -23.48
CA ARG A 99 -38.71 -18.72 -22.35
C ARG A 99 -38.07 -20.05 -22.75
N ASP A 100 -38.74 -20.84 -23.57
CA ASP A 100 -38.24 -22.14 -24.00
C ASP A 100 -37.04 -22.01 -24.94
N THR A 101 -37.10 -21.05 -25.88
CA THR A 101 -35.98 -20.76 -26.77
C THR A 101 -34.78 -20.18 -26.01
N LEU A 102 -34.99 -19.28 -25.05
CA LEU A 102 -33.93 -18.79 -24.18
C LEU A 102 -33.30 -19.93 -23.40
N ASN A 103 -34.09 -20.80 -22.78
CA ASN A 103 -33.59 -21.96 -22.04
C ASN A 103 -32.67 -22.86 -22.89
N ARG A 104 -33.03 -23.11 -24.16
CA ARG A 104 -32.19 -23.91 -25.08
C ARG A 104 -30.84 -23.27 -25.41
N LEU A 105 -30.72 -21.95 -25.30
CA LEU A 105 -29.47 -21.21 -25.50
C LEU A 105 -28.68 -21.06 -24.19
N LEU A 106 -29.37 -20.72 -23.12
CA LEU A 106 -28.77 -20.37 -21.83
C LEU A 106 -28.29 -21.61 -21.07
N TYR A 107 -29.05 -22.71 -21.06
CA TYR A 107 -28.64 -23.92 -20.32
C TYR A 107 -27.31 -24.51 -20.82
N PRO A 108 -27.08 -24.71 -22.13
CA PRO A 108 -25.78 -25.19 -22.59
C PRO A 108 -24.61 -24.25 -22.23
N LEU A 109 -24.85 -22.94 -22.22
CA LEU A 109 -23.85 -21.95 -21.82
C LEU A 109 -23.57 -22.01 -20.31
N TRP A 110 -24.59 -22.07 -19.46
CA TRP A 110 -24.39 -22.26 -18.02
C TRP A 110 -23.68 -23.57 -17.70
N ASP A 111 -24.08 -24.67 -18.35
CA ASP A 111 -23.46 -26.00 -18.19
C ASP A 111 -21.98 -26.03 -18.63
N SER A 112 -21.58 -25.13 -19.53
CA SER A 112 -20.18 -25.02 -19.95
C SER A 112 -19.28 -24.41 -18.87
N GLY A 113 -19.88 -23.78 -17.84
CA GLY A 113 -19.19 -23.12 -16.74
C GLY A 113 -18.85 -21.65 -17.00
N VAL A 114 -19.39 -21.03 -18.06
CA VAL A 114 -19.25 -19.58 -18.24
C VAL A 114 -20.18 -18.81 -17.33
N LYS A 115 -19.69 -17.64 -16.88
CA LYS A 115 -20.53 -16.64 -16.24
C LYS A 115 -21.31 -15.92 -17.32
N LEU A 116 -22.64 -16.03 -17.25
CA LEU A 116 -23.55 -15.53 -18.28
C LEU A 116 -24.52 -14.53 -17.66
N GLY A 117 -24.43 -13.27 -18.08
CA GLY A 117 -25.43 -12.25 -17.85
C GLY A 117 -26.39 -12.18 -19.04
N TYR A 118 -27.69 -12.02 -18.79
CA TYR A 118 -28.62 -11.76 -19.88
C TYR A 118 -29.79 -10.87 -19.48
N ALA A 119 -30.33 -10.17 -20.47
CA ALA A 119 -31.60 -9.45 -20.39
C ALA A 119 -32.47 -9.78 -21.61
N ALA A 120 -33.79 -9.81 -21.42
CA ALA A 120 -34.76 -10.02 -22.49
C ALA A 120 -35.75 -8.87 -22.50
N HIS A 121 -35.94 -8.24 -23.66
CA HIS A 121 -36.73 -7.03 -23.80
C HIS A 121 -37.40 -6.96 -25.18
N THR A 122 -38.56 -6.31 -25.26
CA THR A 122 -38.99 -5.67 -26.51
C THR A 122 -38.16 -4.41 -26.77
N PRO A 123 -38.00 -3.93 -28.03
CA PRO A 123 -37.30 -2.68 -28.32
C PRO A 123 -37.77 -1.49 -27.47
N ALA A 124 -39.09 -1.37 -27.26
CA ALA A 124 -39.69 -0.35 -26.40
C ALA A 124 -39.27 -0.50 -24.93
N SER A 125 -39.39 -1.70 -24.35
CA SER A 125 -39.01 -1.93 -22.94
C SER A 125 -37.51 -1.78 -22.70
N ALA A 126 -36.66 -2.13 -23.67
CA ALA A 126 -35.21 -1.92 -23.60
C ALA A 126 -34.87 -0.42 -23.57
N LEU A 127 -35.60 0.39 -24.35
CA LEU A 127 -35.44 1.84 -24.34
C LEU A 127 -35.89 2.46 -23.01
N GLU A 128 -37.02 2.03 -22.45
CA GLU A 128 -37.48 2.49 -21.14
C GLU A 128 -36.51 2.11 -20.03
N PHE A 129 -36.00 0.87 -20.03
CA PHE A 129 -34.97 0.45 -19.10
C PHE A 129 -33.70 1.31 -19.21
N ALA A 130 -33.25 1.59 -20.44
CA ALA A 130 -32.13 2.48 -20.66
C ALA A 130 -32.41 3.92 -20.19
N LYS A 131 -33.66 4.39 -20.16
CA LYS A 131 -33.99 5.72 -19.61
C LYS A 131 -33.83 5.74 -18.09
N SER A 132 -34.25 4.70 -17.38
CA SER A 132 -34.21 4.65 -15.92
C SER A 132 -32.90 4.15 -15.31
N ASP A 133 -32.10 3.37 -16.06
CA ASP A 133 -30.90 2.71 -15.53
C ASP A 133 -29.62 3.07 -16.32
N MET A 134 -28.70 3.78 -15.67
CA MET A 134 -27.47 4.26 -16.30
C MET A 134 -26.48 3.12 -16.62
N VAL A 135 -26.49 2.05 -15.83
CA VAL A 135 -25.63 0.87 -16.03
C VAL A 135 -26.05 0.15 -17.31
N GLY A 136 -27.34 -0.17 -17.43
CA GLY A 136 -27.99 -0.73 -18.61
C GLY A 136 -27.83 0.16 -19.82
N ARG A 137 -28.06 1.47 -19.69
CA ARG A 137 -27.82 2.46 -20.77
C ARG A 137 -26.38 2.38 -21.29
N THR A 138 -25.40 2.23 -20.40
CA THR A 138 -23.98 2.09 -20.78
C THR A 138 -23.71 0.75 -21.46
N ALA A 139 -24.30 -0.35 -20.98
CA ALA A 139 -24.17 -1.67 -21.59
C ALA A 139 -24.78 -1.70 -23.00
N TYR A 140 -25.94 -1.06 -23.18
CA TYR A 140 -26.69 -0.99 -24.45
C TYR A 140 -26.05 -0.07 -25.48
N LEU A 141 -25.30 0.95 -25.04
CA LEU A 141 -24.41 1.70 -25.94
C LEU A 141 -23.44 0.76 -26.67
N ASP A 142 -23.07 -0.36 -26.04
CA ASP A 142 -22.19 -1.39 -26.60
C ASP A 142 -22.92 -2.56 -27.26
N ALA A 143 -24.24 -2.46 -27.46
CA ALA A 143 -25.01 -3.48 -28.16
C ALA A 143 -24.44 -3.75 -29.57
N ARG A 144 -24.21 -5.02 -29.86
CA ARG A 144 -23.74 -5.52 -31.15
C ARG A 144 -24.58 -6.72 -31.55
N PHE A 145 -25.26 -6.60 -32.68
CA PHE A 145 -26.04 -7.70 -33.26
C PHE A 145 -25.16 -8.92 -33.54
N LEU A 146 -25.60 -10.10 -33.08
CA LEU A 146 -24.97 -11.38 -33.38
C LEU A 146 -25.77 -12.15 -34.43
N CYS A 147 -27.02 -12.48 -34.15
CA CYS A 147 -27.87 -13.31 -35.02
C CYS A 147 -29.37 -13.11 -34.73
N GLY A 148 -30.22 -13.68 -35.59
CA GLY A 148 -31.69 -13.58 -35.48
C GLY A 148 -32.29 -12.44 -36.32
N ALA A 149 -33.38 -11.86 -35.83
CA ALA A 149 -34.17 -10.81 -36.48
C ALA A 149 -33.46 -9.45 -36.49
N LYS A 150 -32.81 -9.11 -37.60
CA LYS A 150 -31.99 -7.88 -37.69
C LYS A 150 -32.81 -6.59 -37.58
N ASP A 151 -34.03 -6.61 -38.09
CA ASP A 151 -35.00 -5.52 -38.05
C ASP A 151 -35.45 -5.18 -36.63
N VAL A 152 -35.64 -6.18 -35.75
CA VAL A 152 -35.94 -5.95 -34.32
C VAL A 152 -34.78 -5.24 -33.61
N TYR A 153 -33.54 -5.58 -33.95
CA TYR A 153 -32.37 -4.85 -33.46
C TYR A 153 -32.31 -3.42 -34.00
N ASP A 154 -32.60 -3.21 -35.28
CA ASP A 154 -32.53 -1.89 -35.91
C ASP A 154 -33.58 -0.94 -35.31
N GLU A 155 -34.79 -1.42 -35.03
CA GLU A 155 -35.82 -0.68 -34.30
C GLU A 155 -35.31 -0.16 -32.95
N PHE A 156 -34.69 -1.04 -32.15
CA PHE A 156 -34.09 -0.66 -30.87
C PHE A 156 -32.93 0.33 -31.05
N HIS A 157 -32.03 0.05 -32.00
CA HIS A 157 -30.81 0.83 -32.20
C HIS A 157 -31.13 2.27 -32.63
N GLU A 158 -32.09 2.46 -33.53
CA GLU A 158 -32.54 3.78 -33.95
C GLU A 158 -33.18 4.57 -32.80
N ALA A 159 -34.00 3.91 -31.98
CA ALA A 159 -34.62 4.53 -30.83
C ALA A 159 -33.57 4.93 -29.77
N PHE A 160 -32.59 4.06 -29.52
CA PHE A 160 -31.47 4.33 -28.62
C PHE A 160 -30.59 5.49 -29.12
N GLU A 161 -30.30 5.57 -30.42
CA GLU A 161 -29.55 6.69 -31.00
C GLU A 161 -30.27 8.04 -30.83
N LYS A 162 -31.61 8.04 -30.93
CA LYS A 162 -32.42 9.24 -30.63
C LYS A 162 -32.34 9.64 -29.16
N LEU A 163 -32.38 8.68 -28.23
CA LEU A 163 -32.20 8.93 -26.79
C LEU A 163 -30.81 9.50 -26.50
N ARG A 164 -29.77 8.87 -27.04
CA ARG A 164 -28.36 9.26 -26.89
C ARG A 164 -28.14 10.72 -27.23
N ARG A 165 -28.58 11.15 -28.42
CA ARG A 165 -28.41 12.53 -28.91
C ARG A 165 -29.05 13.57 -28.00
N LYS A 166 -30.15 13.23 -27.32
CA LYS A 166 -30.89 14.14 -26.42
C LYS A 166 -30.28 14.24 -25.01
N THR A 167 -29.57 13.20 -24.56
CA THR A 167 -29.18 13.04 -23.14
C THR A 167 -27.66 13.06 -22.92
N VAL A 168 -26.88 13.53 -23.90
CA VAL A 168 -25.40 13.60 -23.79
C VAL A 168 -24.93 14.31 -22.50
N PRO A 169 -25.50 15.46 -22.06
CA PRO A 169 -25.04 16.11 -20.84
C PRO A 169 -25.22 15.27 -19.58
N GLU A 170 -26.38 14.65 -19.44
CA GLU A 170 -26.75 13.76 -18.33
C GLU A 170 -25.81 12.55 -18.27
N PHE A 171 -25.59 11.88 -19.41
CA PHE A 171 -24.72 10.72 -19.48
C PHE A 171 -23.27 11.06 -19.11
N VAL A 172 -22.74 12.18 -19.63
CA VAL A 172 -21.37 12.61 -19.33
C VAL A 172 -21.22 12.94 -17.84
N ALA A 173 -22.18 13.66 -17.24
CA ALA A 173 -22.15 13.96 -15.82
C ALA A 173 -22.13 12.67 -14.98
N ALA A 174 -23.02 11.73 -15.27
CA ALA A 174 -23.08 10.45 -14.57
C ALA A 174 -21.76 9.64 -14.71
N LYS A 175 -21.15 9.58 -15.91
CA LYS A 175 -19.88 8.86 -16.09
C LYS A 175 -18.70 9.51 -15.32
N LEU A 176 -18.69 10.83 -15.19
CA LEU A 176 -17.66 11.54 -14.42
C LEU A 176 -17.85 11.35 -12.91
N GLU A 177 -19.10 11.33 -12.44
CA GLU A 177 -19.44 11.02 -11.05
C GLU A 177 -19.06 9.58 -10.68
N GLU A 178 -19.45 8.59 -11.50
CA GLU A 178 -19.03 7.19 -11.33
C GLU A 178 -17.50 7.05 -11.28
N GLN A 179 -16.78 7.82 -12.09
CA GLN A 179 -15.32 7.82 -12.07
C GLN A 179 -14.77 8.41 -10.75
N ALA A 180 -15.33 9.52 -10.26
CA ALA A 180 -14.92 10.15 -9.01
C ALA A 180 -15.15 9.22 -7.81
N GLU A 181 -16.34 8.62 -7.71
CA GLU A 181 -16.68 7.65 -6.67
C GLU A 181 -15.75 6.44 -6.68
N ARG A 182 -15.46 5.88 -7.87
CA ARG A 182 -14.51 4.77 -8.00
C ARG A 182 -13.11 5.18 -7.54
N GLN A 183 -12.64 6.37 -7.93
CA GLN A 183 -11.30 6.81 -7.53
C GLN A 183 -11.16 7.00 -6.02
N ALA A 184 -12.22 7.48 -5.35
CA ALA A 184 -12.28 7.59 -3.88
C ALA A 184 -12.15 6.22 -3.19
N LYS A 185 -12.74 5.16 -3.77
CA LYS A 185 -12.66 3.78 -3.22
C LYS A 185 -11.28 3.12 -3.37
N PHE A 186 -10.46 3.54 -4.33
CA PHE A 186 -9.17 2.90 -4.67
C PHE A 186 -7.93 3.73 -4.28
N PHE A 187 -7.90 4.29 -3.06
CA PHE A 187 -6.79 5.09 -2.49
C PHE A 187 -6.42 6.36 -3.29
N GLU A 188 -7.22 6.75 -4.28
CA GLU A 188 -7.06 7.92 -5.15
C GLU A 188 -5.73 8.04 -5.92
N THR A 189 -4.91 6.98 -5.91
CA THR A 189 -3.58 6.99 -6.52
C THR A 189 -3.40 5.89 -7.56
N ARG A 190 -2.57 6.19 -8.55
CA ARG A 190 -2.16 5.27 -9.63
C ARG A 190 -0.85 4.55 -9.32
N TYR A 191 -0.20 4.91 -8.21
CA TYR A 191 1.13 4.44 -7.80
C TYR A 191 1.07 3.39 -6.70
N LEU A 192 0.10 2.47 -6.79
CA LEU A 192 0.02 1.29 -5.93
C LEU A 192 1.02 0.25 -6.42
N VAL A 193 1.74 -0.40 -5.50
CA VAL A 193 2.69 -1.47 -5.86
C VAL A 193 1.99 -2.75 -6.32
N GLU A 194 0.77 -3.00 -5.85
CA GLU A 194 -0.12 -4.07 -6.30
C GLU A 194 -1.41 -3.46 -6.88
N PRO A 195 -1.35 -2.92 -8.11
CA PRO A 195 -2.47 -2.18 -8.68
C PRO A 195 -3.58 -3.10 -9.17
N ASP A 196 -4.80 -2.56 -9.20
CA ASP A 196 -5.92 -3.14 -9.95
C ASP A 196 -5.88 -2.62 -11.40
N VAL A 197 -5.67 -3.53 -12.36
CA VAL A 197 -5.48 -3.18 -13.78
C VAL A 197 -6.75 -2.67 -14.46
N LYS A 198 -7.92 -2.92 -13.86
CA LYS A 198 -9.23 -2.58 -14.42
C LYS A 198 -9.82 -1.37 -13.73
N GLU A 199 -10.05 -1.45 -12.43
CA GLU A 199 -10.75 -0.44 -11.64
C GLU A 199 -9.80 0.60 -11.03
N GLY A 200 -8.49 0.36 -11.02
CA GLY A 200 -7.50 1.33 -10.55
C GLY A 200 -7.48 2.64 -11.36
N LYS A 201 -6.93 3.70 -10.77
CA LYS A 201 -6.74 5.00 -11.42
C LYS A 201 -5.71 4.86 -12.54
N GLY A 202 -6.10 5.24 -13.76
CA GLY A 202 -5.33 5.00 -14.99
C GLY A 202 -5.51 3.59 -15.58
N GLY A 203 -6.41 2.77 -15.03
CA GLY A 203 -6.71 1.41 -15.49
C GLY A 203 -7.65 1.34 -16.70
N LEU A 204 -8.06 0.13 -17.06
CA LEU A 204 -8.94 -0.12 -18.23
C LEU A 204 -10.29 0.60 -18.13
N ARG A 205 -10.83 0.79 -16.93
CA ARG A 205 -12.11 1.47 -16.73
C ARG A 205 -12.02 2.94 -17.13
N ASP A 206 -10.90 3.63 -16.88
CA ASP A 206 -10.72 5.03 -17.34
C ASP A 206 -10.72 5.11 -18.87
N LEU A 207 -10.05 4.16 -19.54
CA LEU A 207 -10.09 4.05 -21.01
C LEU A 207 -11.49 3.77 -21.54
N GLN A 208 -12.26 2.93 -20.83
CA GLN A 208 -13.66 2.66 -21.16
C GLN A 208 -14.54 3.89 -20.97
N THR A 209 -14.36 4.65 -19.88
CA THR A 209 -15.05 5.92 -19.64
C THR A 209 -14.80 6.91 -20.77
N ILE A 210 -13.53 7.08 -21.17
CA ILE A 210 -13.15 7.89 -22.35
C ILE A 210 -13.94 7.45 -23.59
N ARG A 211 -13.94 6.14 -23.87
CA ARG A 211 -14.63 5.57 -25.03
C ARG A 211 -16.15 5.77 -24.96
N TRP A 212 -16.77 5.53 -23.81
CA TRP A 212 -18.21 5.66 -23.62
C TRP A 212 -18.64 7.10 -23.78
N ILE A 213 -17.96 8.05 -23.14
CA ILE A 213 -18.26 9.47 -23.27
C ILE A 213 -18.17 9.90 -24.75
N TYR A 214 -17.09 9.51 -25.44
CA TYR A 214 -16.93 9.83 -26.86
C TYR A 214 -18.03 9.19 -27.72
N ARG A 215 -18.25 7.88 -27.60
CA ARG A 215 -19.27 7.15 -28.36
C ARG A 215 -20.67 7.70 -28.08
N TYR A 216 -20.96 8.06 -26.83
CA TYR A 216 -22.24 8.64 -26.45
C TYR A 216 -22.43 10.05 -27.00
N ALA A 217 -21.36 10.86 -27.10
CA ALA A 217 -21.46 12.20 -27.67
C ALA A 217 -21.59 12.18 -29.21
N TYR A 218 -20.78 11.38 -29.90
CA TYR A 218 -20.63 11.48 -31.36
C TYR A 218 -21.27 10.32 -32.14
N GLY A 219 -21.59 9.20 -31.48
CA GLY A 219 -22.17 8.01 -32.13
C GLY A 219 -21.16 7.10 -32.81
N ASP A 220 -19.88 7.46 -32.79
CA ASP A 220 -18.80 6.70 -33.44
C ASP A 220 -17.78 6.19 -32.41
N ILE A 221 -16.98 5.21 -32.81
CA ILE A 221 -15.85 4.72 -32.05
C ILE A 221 -14.69 5.71 -32.23
N LEU A 222 -13.96 5.97 -31.15
CA LEU A 222 -12.77 6.82 -31.17
C LEU A 222 -11.65 6.16 -32.00
N ASN A 223 -11.66 6.43 -33.31
CA ASN A 223 -10.74 5.90 -34.33
C ASN A 223 -10.08 7.06 -35.10
N ASP A 224 -9.31 6.75 -36.16
CA ASP A 224 -8.80 7.77 -37.09
C ASP A 224 -9.94 8.23 -38.03
N ASN A 225 -10.80 9.14 -37.55
CA ASN A 225 -11.82 9.82 -38.35
C ASN A 225 -11.76 11.35 -38.11
N ALA A 226 -12.39 12.12 -39.00
CA ALA A 226 -12.36 13.59 -38.97
C ALA A 226 -12.98 14.19 -37.68
N THR A 227 -13.95 13.50 -37.08
CA THR A 227 -14.56 13.90 -35.81
C THR A 227 -13.56 13.74 -34.65
N ALA A 228 -12.87 12.60 -34.58
CA ALA A 228 -11.85 12.33 -33.59
C ALA A 228 -10.67 13.30 -33.71
N GLU A 229 -10.27 13.71 -34.91
CA GLU A 229 -9.20 14.71 -35.09
C GLU A 229 -9.48 16.05 -34.43
N LYS A 230 -10.74 16.46 -34.35
CA LYS A 230 -11.13 17.71 -33.68
C LYS A 230 -11.07 17.63 -32.15
N ILE A 231 -11.07 16.43 -31.59
CA ILE A 231 -11.29 16.20 -30.15
C ILE A 231 -10.09 15.52 -29.49
N VAL A 232 -9.37 14.65 -30.19
CA VAL A 232 -8.18 13.94 -29.71
C VAL A 232 -7.20 13.90 -30.86
N GLY A 233 -6.06 14.60 -30.77
CA GLY A 233 -5.06 14.65 -31.83
C GLY A 233 -4.41 13.29 -32.08
N LYS A 234 -3.72 13.14 -33.22
CA LYS A 234 -3.10 11.88 -33.65
C LYS A 234 -2.19 11.27 -32.57
N ALA A 235 -1.35 12.08 -31.91
CA ALA A 235 -0.45 11.62 -30.86
C ALA A 235 -1.20 11.05 -29.64
N GLU A 236 -2.30 11.70 -29.23
CA GLU A 236 -3.12 11.30 -28.10
C GLU A 236 -3.88 9.99 -28.40
N ARG A 237 -4.38 9.81 -29.64
CA ARG A 237 -5.01 8.55 -30.07
C ARG A 237 -4.01 7.39 -30.06
N GLN A 238 -2.79 7.61 -30.54
CA GLN A 238 -1.73 6.59 -30.49
C GLN A 238 -1.35 6.23 -29.05
N ALA A 239 -1.31 7.21 -28.14
CA ALA A 239 -1.08 6.97 -26.73
C ALA A 239 -2.21 6.15 -26.08
N LEU A 240 -3.49 6.48 -26.35
CA LEU A 240 -4.64 5.68 -25.91
C LEU A 240 -4.54 4.22 -26.37
N LEU A 241 -4.19 4.01 -27.64
CA LEU A 241 -4.06 2.68 -28.22
C LEU A 241 -2.91 1.90 -27.60
N LYS A 242 -1.77 2.54 -27.34
CA LYS A 242 -0.63 1.93 -26.65
C LYS A 242 -1.00 1.52 -25.22
N ALA A 243 -1.64 2.40 -24.46
CA ALA A 243 -2.09 2.11 -23.10
C ALA A 243 -3.10 0.96 -23.07
N LYS A 244 -4.09 0.99 -23.97
CA LYS A 244 -5.08 -0.09 -24.13
C LYS A 244 -4.39 -1.43 -24.40
N ARG A 245 -3.47 -1.48 -25.35
CA ARG A 245 -2.72 -2.71 -25.70
C ARG A 245 -1.96 -3.27 -24.51
N PHE A 246 -1.27 -2.41 -23.79
CA PHE A 246 -0.49 -2.81 -22.63
C PHE A 246 -1.38 -3.37 -21.51
N LEU A 247 -2.38 -2.61 -21.07
CA LEU A 247 -3.27 -3.01 -19.97
C LEU A 247 -4.06 -4.28 -20.28
N TRP A 248 -4.53 -4.44 -21.52
CA TRP A 248 -5.17 -5.69 -21.95
C TRP A 248 -4.22 -6.87 -21.97
N SER A 249 -2.94 -6.67 -22.32
CA SER A 249 -1.95 -7.75 -22.30
C SER A 249 -1.71 -8.22 -20.87
N VAL A 250 -1.50 -7.29 -19.93
CA VAL A 250 -1.36 -7.61 -18.50
C VAL A 250 -2.58 -8.38 -18.01
N ARG A 251 -3.80 -7.87 -18.24
CA ARG A 251 -5.04 -8.50 -17.78
C ARG A 251 -5.24 -9.90 -18.35
N ALA A 252 -5.04 -10.10 -19.65
CA ALA A 252 -5.24 -11.40 -20.29
C ALA A 252 -4.27 -12.47 -19.75
N HIS A 253 -2.99 -12.12 -19.60
CA HIS A 253 -1.99 -13.02 -19.05
C HIS A 253 -2.18 -13.27 -17.55
N LEU A 254 -2.65 -12.28 -16.79
CA LEU A 254 -3.00 -12.43 -15.37
C LEU A 254 -4.14 -13.43 -15.18
N HIS A 255 -5.22 -13.28 -15.95
CA HIS A 255 -6.36 -14.19 -15.87
C HIS A 255 -5.98 -15.62 -16.25
N ASP A 256 -5.16 -15.78 -17.29
CA ASP A 256 -4.66 -17.10 -17.70
C ASP A 256 -3.77 -17.74 -16.63
N LEU A 257 -2.81 -16.98 -16.10
CA LEU A 257 -1.91 -17.42 -15.03
C LEU A 257 -2.68 -17.86 -13.77
N ARG A 258 -3.70 -17.10 -13.36
CA ARG A 258 -4.52 -17.40 -12.19
C ARG A 258 -5.53 -18.52 -12.41
N GLY A 259 -5.85 -18.86 -13.66
CA GLY A 259 -6.93 -19.79 -13.99
C GLY A 259 -8.34 -19.28 -13.66
N ARG A 260 -8.48 -17.98 -13.35
CA ARG A 260 -9.73 -17.31 -12.99
C ARG A 260 -9.66 -15.83 -13.35
N ALA A 261 -10.79 -15.13 -13.34
CA ALA A 261 -10.79 -13.67 -13.41
C ALA A 261 -10.07 -13.11 -12.16
N ASP A 262 -9.10 -12.23 -12.38
CA ASP A 262 -8.34 -11.54 -11.33
C ASP A 262 -7.79 -10.24 -11.90
N GLU A 263 -8.01 -9.13 -11.21
CA GLU A 263 -7.63 -7.81 -11.71
C GLU A 263 -6.42 -7.23 -10.95
N LYS A 264 -5.98 -7.88 -9.86
CA LYS A 264 -4.89 -7.40 -9.01
C LYS A 264 -3.54 -7.94 -9.46
N LEU A 265 -2.65 -7.05 -9.87
CA LEU A 265 -1.26 -7.37 -10.20
C LEU A 265 -0.41 -7.45 -8.92
N THR A 266 -0.67 -8.51 -8.17
CA THR A 266 -0.04 -8.81 -6.88
C THR A 266 1.44 -9.20 -7.03
N PHE A 267 2.23 -9.07 -5.97
CA PHE A 267 3.68 -9.32 -6.02
C PHE A 267 4.01 -10.73 -6.51
N ASP A 268 3.21 -11.74 -6.17
CA ASP A 268 3.40 -13.14 -6.56
C ASP A 268 3.30 -13.36 -8.08
N VAL A 269 2.47 -12.59 -8.77
CA VAL A 269 2.26 -12.75 -10.21
C VAL A 269 3.16 -11.84 -11.04
N GLN A 270 3.71 -10.76 -10.48
CA GLN A 270 4.49 -9.77 -11.22
C GLN A 270 5.71 -10.36 -11.97
N PRO A 271 6.58 -11.20 -11.36
CA PRO A 271 7.72 -11.79 -12.07
C PRO A 271 7.32 -12.68 -13.24
N GLU A 272 6.29 -13.51 -13.07
CA GLU A 272 5.81 -14.41 -14.11
C GLU A 272 5.14 -13.63 -15.25
N ILE A 273 4.32 -12.61 -14.94
CA ILE A 273 3.75 -11.73 -15.96
C ILE A 273 4.83 -10.95 -16.71
N ALA A 274 5.89 -10.52 -16.02
CA ALA A 274 7.03 -9.86 -16.64
C ALA A 274 7.70 -10.79 -17.67
N THR A 275 7.92 -12.05 -17.31
CA THR A 275 8.47 -13.07 -18.20
C THR A 275 7.57 -13.33 -19.41
N ARG A 276 6.27 -13.55 -19.20
CA ARG A 276 5.28 -13.78 -20.28
C ARG A 276 5.18 -12.62 -21.27
N LEU A 277 5.42 -11.38 -20.80
CA LEU A 277 5.40 -10.18 -21.63
C LEU A 277 6.79 -9.80 -22.19
N GLY A 278 7.82 -10.63 -21.98
CA GLY A 278 9.15 -10.43 -22.56
C GLY A 278 10.01 -9.37 -21.87
N TYR A 279 9.77 -9.09 -20.58
CA TYR A 279 10.70 -8.29 -19.78
C TYR A 279 11.87 -9.15 -19.33
N ALA A 280 13.03 -8.50 -19.18
CA ALA A 280 14.28 -9.13 -18.76
C ALA A 280 15.00 -8.19 -17.78
N ASP A 281 15.88 -8.75 -16.96
CA ASP A 281 16.67 -7.96 -16.02
C ASP A 281 17.61 -7.00 -16.74
N ARG A 282 17.92 -5.89 -16.09
CA ARG A 282 18.97 -4.93 -16.47
C ARG A 282 19.79 -4.57 -15.24
N SER A 283 20.99 -4.03 -15.45
CA SER A 283 22.01 -3.82 -14.40
C SER A 283 21.55 -3.21 -13.07
N ASN A 284 20.42 -2.48 -13.03
CA ASN A 284 19.87 -1.87 -11.81
C ASN A 284 18.34 -2.08 -11.64
N MET A 285 17.70 -2.94 -12.44
CA MET A 285 16.25 -3.18 -12.34
C MET A 285 15.89 -4.61 -12.76
N THR A 286 15.07 -5.29 -11.97
CA THR A 286 14.50 -6.60 -12.30
C THR A 286 13.46 -6.49 -13.42
N ALA A 287 13.15 -7.61 -14.08
CA ALA A 287 12.10 -7.71 -15.08
C ALA A 287 10.75 -7.24 -14.52
N ALA A 288 10.43 -7.60 -13.27
CA ALA A 288 9.21 -7.20 -12.57
C ALA A 288 9.17 -5.70 -12.32
N GLU A 289 10.26 -5.09 -11.81
CA GLU A 289 10.35 -3.63 -11.63
C GLU A 289 10.16 -2.89 -12.96
N ARG A 290 10.70 -3.42 -14.06
CA ARG A 290 10.54 -2.84 -15.40
C ARG A 290 9.11 -2.94 -15.91
N LEU A 291 8.44 -4.07 -15.70
CA LEU A 291 7.01 -4.23 -16.00
C LEU A 291 6.20 -3.18 -15.24
N MET A 292 6.44 -3.07 -13.93
CA MET A 292 5.70 -2.15 -13.06
C MET A 292 5.96 -0.69 -13.42
N LYS A 293 7.21 -0.33 -13.74
CA LYS A 293 7.51 1.01 -14.27
C LYS A 293 6.75 1.31 -15.56
N HIS A 294 6.65 0.34 -16.48
CA HIS A 294 5.87 0.52 -17.70
C HIS A 294 4.36 0.60 -17.41
N TYR A 295 3.87 -0.11 -16.39
CA TYR A 295 2.49 0.04 -15.90
C TYR A 295 2.21 1.47 -15.44
N PHE A 296 3.03 2.03 -14.57
CA PHE A 296 2.82 3.41 -14.07
C PHE A 296 2.85 4.46 -15.18
N VAL A 297 3.76 4.31 -16.16
CA VAL A 297 3.80 5.21 -17.33
C VAL A 297 2.49 5.19 -18.11
N ASN A 298 1.92 3.99 -18.35
CA ASN A 298 0.64 3.89 -19.04
C ASN A 298 -0.52 4.44 -18.18
N ALA A 299 -0.54 4.17 -16.87
CA ALA A 299 -1.57 4.67 -15.98
C ALA A 299 -1.58 6.21 -15.88
N VAL A 300 -0.39 6.84 -15.83
CA VAL A 300 -0.24 8.31 -15.90
C VAL A 300 -0.79 8.85 -17.21
N GLU A 301 -0.43 8.21 -18.32
CA GLU A 301 -0.85 8.64 -19.65
C GLU A 301 -2.37 8.54 -19.84
N VAL A 302 -3.01 7.47 -19.35
CA VAL A 302 -4.48 7.34 -19.34
C VAL A 302 -5.14 8.47 -18.56
N GLY A 303 -4.61 8.82 -17.39
CA GLY A 303 -5.10 9.95 -16.60
C GLY A 303 -4.97 11.29 -17.34
N ARG A 304 -3.82 11.53 -17.98
CA ARG A 304 -3.58 12.73 -18.81
C ARG A 304 -4.60 12.84 -19.95
N LEU A 305 -4.80 11.74 -20.67
CA LEU A 305 -5.72 11.67 -21.81
C LEU A 305 -7.18 11.87 -21.38
N THR A 306 -7.56 11.33 -20.22
CA THR A 306 -8.90 11.52 -19.65
C THR A 306 -9.16 13.00 -19.37
N ARG A 307 -8.19 13.70 -18.73
CA ARG A 307 -8.31 15.14 -18.46
C ARG A 307 -8.44 15.95 -19.75
N ILE A 308 -7.64 15.65 -20.77
CA ILE A 308 -7.71 16.33 -22.08
C ILE A 308 -9.10 16.20 -22.70
N LEU A 309 -9.64 14.98 -22.76
CA LEU A 309 -10.96 14.73 -23.36
C LEU A 309 -12.06 15.46 -22.59
N CYS A 310 -12.07 15.38 -21.26
CA CYS A 310 -13.08 16.05 -20.43
C CYS A 310 -13.08 17.55 -20.67
N THR A 311 -11.90 18.20 -20.68
CA THR A 311 -11.81 19.63 -20.95
C THR A 311 -12.29 19.97 -22.37
N ARG A 312 -11.90 19.22 -23.40
CA ARG A 312 -12.35 19.53 -24.78
C ARG A 312 -13.87 19.39 -24.95
N LEU A 313 -14.49 18.43 -24.27
CA LEU A 313 -15.94 18.29 -24.24
C LEU A 313 -16.64 19.44 -23.51
N GLU A 314 -16.06 19.92 -22.40
CA GLU A 314 -16.50 21.14 -21.71
C GLU A 314 -16.40 22.35 -22.64
N GLU A 315 -15.30 22.51 -23.36
CA GLU A 315 -15.07 23.62 -24.31
C GLU A 315 -16.05 23.60 -25.49
N GLU A 316 -16.31 22.44 -26.09
CA GLU A 316 -17.26 22.32 -27.19
C GLU A 316 -18.68 22.72 -26.74
N LYS A 317 -19.06 22.40 -25.50
CA LYS A 317 -20.31 22.87 -24.89
C LYS A 317 -20.28 24.36 -24.57
N ALA A 318 -19.17 24.87 -24.03
CA ALA A 318 -19.02 26.28 -23.66
C ALA A 318 -19.08 27.22 -24.86
N LYS A 319 -18.71 26.77 -26.07
CA LYS A 319 -18.93 27.51 -27.33
C LYS A 319 -20.41 27.85 -27.60
N ARG A 320 -21.36 27.25 -26.86
CA ARG A 320 -22.81 27.55 -26.93
C ARG A 320 -23.31 28.52 -25.84
N MET A 321 -22.45 28.99 -24.94
CA MET A 321 -22.80 29.96 -23.88
C MET A 321 -21.74 31.06 -23.76
N PRO A 322 -22.09 32.35 -23.87
CA PRO A 322 -21.14 33.43 -23.62
C PRO A 322 -20.85 33.53 -22.12
N ARG A 323 -19.60 33.39 -21.70
CA ARG A 323 -19.14 33.87 -20.37
C ARG A 323 -17.81 34.61 -20.49
N LEU A 324 -17.77 35.77 -19.83
CA LEU A 324 -16.65 36.71 -19.77
C LEU A 324 -15.34 36.05 -19.30
N PRO A 325 -14.17 36.59 -19.67
CA PRO A 325 -12.92 36.23 -19.03
C PRO A 325 -13.01 36.59 -17.53
N LYS A 326 -12.93 35.60 -16.63
CA LYS A 326 -12.58 35.88 -15.25
C LYS A 326 -11.15 36.42 -15.27
N MET A 327 -10.97 37.69 -14.91
CA MET A 327 -9.64 38.27 -14.72
C MET A 327 -8.81 37.37 -13.80
N LEU A 328 -7.50 37.31 -14.04
CA LEU A 328 -6.58 36.54 -13.19
C LEU A 328 -6.73 37.04 -11.73
N PRO A 329 -7.05 36.16 -10.75
CA PRO A 329 -7.23 36.56 -9.35
C PRO A 329 -6.03 37.36 -8.83
N LYS A 330 -6.26 38.37 -7.99
CA LYS A 330 -5.19 39.25 -7.46
C LYS A 330 -4.04 38.46 -6.82
N ALA A 331 -4.35 37.37 -6.13
CA ALA A 331 -3.36 36.48 -5.50
C ALA A 331 -2.38 35.82 -6.51
N LEU A 332 -2.75 35.73 -7.79
CA LEU A 332 -1.98 35.11 -8.87
C LEU A 332 -1.27 36.13 -9.77
N GLN A 333 -1.49 37.44 -9.55
CA GLN A 333 -0.86 38.49 -10.35
C GLN A 333 0.58 38.81 -9.92
N LYS A 334 0.99 38.37 -8.73
CA LYS A 334 2.34 38.51 -8.18
C LYS A 334 2.79 37.20 -7.55
N ASP A 335 4.09 36.95 -7.61
CA ASP A 335 4.77 35.86 -6.95
C ASP A 335 6.21 36.29 -6.62
N GLU A 336 7.02 35.34 -6.18
CA GLU A 336 8.40 35.53 -5.73
C GLU A 336 9.34 35.89 -6.90
N ALA A 337 8.93 35.66 -8.15
CA ALA A 337 9.72 35.98 -9.33
C ALA A 337 9.47 37.41 -9.83
N PRO A 338 10.52 38.11 -10.32
CA PRO A 338 10.36 39.45 -10.85
C PRO A 338 9.50 39.49 -12.12
N GLY A 339 8.75 40.59 -12.28
CA GLY A 339 7.89 40.85 -13.44
C GLY A 339 6.53 40.16 -13.41
N LYS A 340 5.63 40.51 -14.35
CA LYS A 340 4.27 39.94 -14.43
C LYS A 340 4.29 38.43 -14.76
N PRO A 341 3.56 37.58 -14.02
CA PRO A 341 3.36 36.17 -14.36
C PRO A 341 2.73 35.99 -15.74
N ASN A 342 3.23 35.01 -16.51
CA ASN A 342 2.70 34.63 -17.82
C ASN A 342 1.49 33.70 -17.66
N LEU A 343 0.42 34.17 -17.01
CA LEU A 343 -0.72 33.35 -16.59
C LEU A 343 -2.06 33.97 -17.02
N ARG A 344 -3.02 33.13 -17.38
CA ARG A 344 -4.41 33.50 -17.63
C ARG A 344 -5.37 32.43 -17.14
N ILE A 345 -6.66 32.79 -17.03
CA ILE A 345 -7.74 31.82 -16.86
C ILE A 345 -8.40 31.57 -18.21
N LYS A 346 -8.26 30.35 -18.74
CA LYS A 346 -8.91 29.89 -19.97
C LYS A 346 -9.99 28.87 -19.59
N ASN A 347 -11.25 29.18 -19.88
CA ASN A 347 -12.40 28.30 -19.58
C ASN A 347 -12.46 27.86 -18.10
N GLY A 348 -12.18 28.79 -17.18
CA GLY A 348 -12.17 28.52 -15.73
C GLY A 348 -10.95 27.75 -15.22
N ARG A 349 -9.96 27.47 -16.08
CA ARG A 349 -8.75 26.71 -15.76
C ARG A 349 -7.49 27.57 -15.94
N LEU A 350 -6.42 27.23 -15.21
CA LEU A 350 -5.14 27.94 -15.26
C LEU A 350 -4.36 27.57 -16.53
N ASP A 351 -3.98 28.57 -17.32
CA ASP A 351 -3.24 28.41 -18.58
C ASP A 351 -2.15 29.51 -18.72
N PHE A 352 -1.27 29.35 -19.70
CA PHE A 352 -0.29 30.38 -20.04
C PHE A 352 -0.92 31.51 -20.87
N GLU A 353 -0.60 32.77 -20.56
CA GLU A 353 -1.01 33.91 -21.37
C GLU A 353 -0.36 33.84 -22.77
N SER A 354 0.92 33.48 -22.83
CA SER A 354 1.69 33.23 -24.05
C SER A 354 2.49 31.92 -23.94
N ALA A 355 2.08 30.92 -24.71
CA ALA A 355 2.82 29.66 -24.82
C ALA A 355 4.23 29.86 -25.38
N ALA A 356 4.41 30.79 -26.34
CA ALA A 356 5.73 31.10 -26.90
C ALA A 356 6.70 31.67 -25.85
N LYS A 357 6.21 32.52 -24.94
CA LYS A 357 7.01 33.04 -23.83
C LYS A 357 7.38 31.92 -22.85
N ALA A 358 6.43 31.05 -22.50
CA ALA A 358 6.67 29.93 -21.60
C ALA A 358 7.76 28.97 -22.13
N ARG A 359 7.82 28.72 -23.44
CA ARG A 359 8.90 27.94 -24.07
C ARG A 359 10.28 28.58 -23.95
N ARG A 360 10.34 29.91 -23.99
CA ARG A 360 11.60 30.67 -23.89
C ARG A 360 12.04 30.90 -22.45
N GLN A 361 11.11 30.84 -21.50
CA GLN A 361 11.34 31.18 -20.10
C GLN A 361 10.92 30.01 -19.18
N PRO A 362 11.81 29.05 -18.88
CA PRO A 362 11.51 27.89 -18.04
C PRO A 362 10.99 28.23 -16.64
N ARG A 363 11.28 29.44 -16.12
CA ARG A 363 10.71 29.96 -14.87
C ARG A 363 9.17 29.99 -14.90
N ASP A 364 8.55 30.28 -16.04
CA ASP A 364 7.09 30.32 -16.17
C ASP A 364 6.45 28.97 -15.85
N LEU A 365 7.15 27.85 -16.11
CA LEU A 365 6.66 26.52 -15.74
C LEU A 365 6.48 26.41 -14.21
N PHE A 366 7.44 26.90 -13.43
CA PHE A 366 7.36 26.90 -11.96
C PHE A 366 6.33 27.90 -11.43
N ARG A 367 6.18 29.06 -12.08
CA ARG A 367 5.13 30.05 -11.74
C ARG A 367 3.72 29.48 -11.92
N LEU A 368 3.51 28.65 -12.95
CA LEU A 368 2.24 27.94 -13.15
C LEU A 368 1.89 27.05 -11.94
N PHE A 369 2.84 26.22 -11.48
CA PHE A 369 2.61 25.37 -10.31
C PHE A 369 2.52 26.15 -9.00
N ARG A 370 3.28 27.24 -8.86
CA ARG A 370 3.16 28.15 -7.72
C ARG A 370 1.76 28.77 -7.65
N ALA A 371 1.24 29.22 -8.79
CA ALA A 371 -0.12 29.78 -8.87
C ALA A 371 -1.19 28.75 -8.52
N PHE A 372 -1.04 27.51 -8.96
CA PHE A 372 -1.92 26.42 -8.55
C PHE A 372 -1.83 26.13 -7.03
N GLY A 373 -0.63 26.15 -6.45
CA GLY A 373 -0.45 26.01 -5.00
C GLY A 373 -1.16 27.10 -4.18
N LYS A 374 -1.22 28.34 -4.72
CA LYS A 374 -1.98 29.45 -4.12
C LYS A 374 -3.50 29.33 -4.28
N GLN A 375 -3.98 28.64 -5.32
CA GLN A 375 -5.40 28.53 -5.67
C GLN A 375 -5.74 27.12 -6.20
N PRO A 376 -5.71 26.08 -5.35
CA PRO A 376 -5.86 24.68 -5.77
C PRO A 376 -7.25 24.32 -6.29
N LYS A 377 -8.24 25.21 -6.12
CA LYS A 377 -9.60 25.11 -6.68
C LYS A 377 -9.66 25.43 -8.18
N ILE A 378 -8.65 26.12 -8.71
CA ILE A 378 -8.54 26.43 -10.15
C ILE A 378 -7.65 25.36 -10.78
N ASP A 379 -8.25 24.33 -11.39
CA ASP A 379 -7.50 23.25 -12.03
C ASP A 379 -6.71 23.74 -13.27
N PHE A 380 -5.69 22.98 -13.65
CA PHE A 380 -4.90 23.31 -14.84
C PHE A 380 -5.68 23.09 -16.13
N HIS A 381 -5.38 23.92 -17.13
CA HIS A 381 -5.75 23.65 -18.50
C HIS A 381 -4.86 22.52 -19.06
N PRO A 382 -5.39 21.53 -19.79
CA PRO A 382 -4.58 20.43 -20.33
C PRO A 382 -3.46 20.89 -21.27
N ASP A 383 -3.71 21.91 -22.10
CA ASP A 383 -2.68 22.52 -22.96
C ASP A 383 -1.48 23.05 -22.15
N ALA A 384 -1.73 23.63 -20.97
CA ALA A 384 -0.66 24.12 -20.10
C ALA A 384 0.20 22.97 -19.56
N LEU A 385 -0.42 21.89 -19.09
CA LEU A 385 0.30 20.70 -18.65
C LEU A 385 1.05 20.00 -19.78
N ALA A 386 0.46 19.95 -20.98
CA ALA A 386 1.11 19.41 -22.17
C ALA A 386 2.34 20.25 -22.57
N LEU A 387 2.23 21.58 -22.49
CA LEU A 387 3.35 22.49 -22.72
C LEU A 387 4.45 22.30 -21.68
N VAL A 388 4.10 22.19 -20.39
CA VAL A 388 5.10 21.88 -19.34
C VAL A 388 5.82 20.59 -19.68
N ALA A 389 5.09 19.52 -19.99
CA ALA A 389 5.66 18.21 -20.30
C ALA A 389 6.59 18.24 -21.52
N SER A 390 6.23 18.97 -22.58
CA SER A 390 7.09 19.12 -23.77
C SER A 390 8.33 19.97 -23.51
N GLU A 391 8.26 20.91 -22.57
CA GLU A 391 9.37 21.83 -22.25
C GLU A 391 10.21 21.36 -21.05
N VAL A 392 9.96 20.19 -20.45
CA VAL A 392 10.84 19.60 -19.42
C VAL A 392 12.32 19.55 -19.85
N PRO A 393 12.68 19.23 -21.11
CA PRO A 393 14.08 19.28 -21.57
C PRO A 393 14.76 20.64 -21.40
N SER A 394 14.00 21.75 -21.40
CA SER A 394 14.52 23.12 -21.18
C SER A 394 15.02 23.38 -19.76
N VAL A 395 14.69 22.51 -18.80
CA VAL A 395 15.16 22.59 -17.41
C VAL A 395 16.61 22.09 -17.32
N THR A 396 17.53 22.98 -17.67
CA THR A 396 18.98 22.74 -17.66
C THR A 396 19.58 22.89 -16.25
N LEU A 397 20.89 22.68 -16.12
CA LEU A 397 21.61 22.97 -14.86
C LEU A 397 21.48 24.44 -14.44
N LYS A 398 21.43 25.37 -15.40
CA LYS A 398 21.24 26.80 -15.14
C LYS A 398 19.91 27.07 -14.45
N VAL A 399 18.81 26.51 -14.97
CA VAL A 399 17.47 26.62 -14.37
C VAL A 399 17.43 25.97 -12.99
N ARG A 400 18.07 24.81 -12.83
CA ARG A 400 18.14 24.07 -11.56
C ARG A 400 18.90 24.80 -10.45
N ARG A 401 19.79 25.72 -10.78
CA ARG A 401 20.59 26.53 -9.83
C ARG A 401 20.04 27.96 -9.68
N ASP A 402 18.89 28.25 -10.28
CA ASP A 402 18.29 29.57 -10.25
C ASP A 402 17.63 29.81 -8.88
N PRO A 403 18.09 30.80 -8.09
CA PRO A 403 17.57 31.03 -6.74
C PRO A 403 16.09 31.42 -6.74
N VAL A 404 15.61 32.06 -7.82
CA VAL A 404 14.18 32.42 -7.95
C VAL A 404 13.33 31.17 -8.13
N VAL A 405 13.82 30.18 -8.88
CA VAL A 405 13.12 28.89 -9.05
C VAL A 405 13.12 28.10 -7.74
N ALA A 406 14.23 28.14 -6.99
CA ALA A 406 14.29 27.57 -5.65
C ALA A 406 13.26 28.21 -4.72
N GLN A 407 13.16 29.54 -4.71
CA GLN A 407 12.17 30.24 -3.89
C GLN A 407 10.73 29.91 -4.28
N LEU A 408 10.39 29.92 -5.58
CA LEU A 408 9.07 29.50 -6.06
C LEU A 408 8.72 28.07 -5.61
N PHE A 409 9.69 27.16 -5.67
CA PHE A 409 9.52 25.76 -5.25
C PHE A 409 9.36 25.65 -3.72
N SER A 410 10.18 26.33 -2.94
CA SER A 410 10.11 26.35 -1.48
C SER A 410 8.76 26.90 -1.01
N SER A 411 8.26 27.99 -1.60
CA SER A 411 6.94 28.55 -1.29
C SER A 411 5.78 27.61 -1.65
N ILE A 412 5.95 26.69 -2.60
CA ILE A 412 4.95 25.64 -2.84
C ILE A 412 4.86 24.72 -1.63
N LEU A 413 5.99 24.35 -1.01
CA LEU A 413 6.02 23.41 0.11
C LEU A 413 5.39 24.00 1.38
N THR A 414 5.66 25.27 1.68
CA THR A 414 5.24 25.91 2.94
C THR A 414 3.88 26.57 2.87
N ASP A 415 3.53 27.18 1.73
CA ASP A 415 2.35 28.07 1.67
C ASP A 415 1.14 27.42 1.03
N SER A 416 1.32 26.29 0.34
CA SER A 416 0.19 25.59 -0.30
C SER A 416 -0.59 24.80 0.74
N GLU A 417 -1.91 24.77 0.59
CA GLU A 417 -2.78 23.89 1.39
C GLU A 417 -2.53 22.41 1.07
N GLU A 418 -2.14 22.08 -0.17
CA GLU A 418 -1.88 20.70 -0.58
C GLU A 418 -0.58 20.59 -1.39
N PRO A 419 0.60 20.76 -0.76
CA PRO A 419 1.88 20.75 -1.47
C PRO A 419 2.10 19.42 -2.20
N ALA A 420 1.70 18.30 -1.60
CA ALA A 420 1.75 16.97 -2.20
C ALA A 420 0.97 16.87 -3.51
N ARG A 421 -0.19 17.54 -3.64
CA ARG A 421 -0.98 17.55 -4.88
C ARG A 421 -0.27 18.34 -5.98
N VAL A 422 0.34 19.47 -5.65
CA VAL A 422 1.15 20.26 -6.59
C VAL A 422 2.33 19.42 -7.11
N LEU A 423 3.11 18.85 -6.20
CA LEU A 423 4.27 18.03 -6.52
C LEU A 423 3.92 16.77 -7.31
N ARG A 424 2.77 16.16 -7.04
CA ARG A 424 2.26 15.02 -7.82
C ARG A 424 2.04 15.39 -9.27
N ILE A 425 1.39 16.52 -9.55
CA ILE A 425 1.17 16.97 -10.93
C ILE A 425 2.50 17.40 -11.58
N MET A 426 3.42 18.02 -10.83
CA MET A 426 4.78 18.26 -11.31
C MET A 426 5.53 16.96 -11.63
N THR A 427 5.28 15.88 -10.90
CA THR A 427 5.86 14.54 -11.16
C THR A 427 5.27 13.93 -12.43
N GLU A 428 3.94 14.01 -12.58
CA GLU A 428 3.22 13.50 -13.76
C GLU A 428 3.62 14.21 -15.06
N THR A 429 3.99 15.49 -14.99
CA THR A 429 4.55 16.23 -16.14
C THR A 429 6.04 15.97 -16.36
N GLY A 430 6.74 15.34 -15.41
CA GLY A 430 8.19 15.13 -15.41
C GLY A 430 9.01 16.33 -14.90
N LEU A 431 8.37 17.47 -14.61
CA LEU A 431 9.04 18.70 -14.15
C LEU A 431 9.77 18.49 -12.82
N LEU A 432 9.12 17.85 -11.83
CA LEU A 432 9.71 17.64 -10.51
C LEU A 432 10.96 16.75 -10.59
N GLY A 433 10.85 15.62 -11.28
CA GLY A 433 11.96 14.68 -11.43
C GLY A 433 13.15 15.28 -12.18
N LYS A 434 12.90 16.17 -13.15
CA LYS A 434 13.97 16.91 -13.83
C LYS A 434 14.60 17.97 -12.92
N TYR A 435 13.81 18.66 -12.11
CA TYR A 435 14.27 19.71 -11.19
C TYR A 435 15.06 19.14 -9.99
N ILE A 436 14.64 17.99 -9.46
CA ILE A 436 15.28 17.25 -8.37
C ILE A 436 15.58 15.82 -8.86
N PRO A 437 16.75 15.59 -9.50
CA PRO A 437 17.08 14.28 -10.07
C PRO A 437 17.07 13.11 -9.09
N ALA A 438 17.40 13.36 -7.81
CA ALA A 438 17.32 12.36 -6.75
C ALA A 438 15.88 11.83 -6.59
N PHE A 439 14.90 12.73 -6.58
CA PHE A 439 13.48 12.37 -6.59
C PHE A 439 13.08 11.73 -7.94
N GLY A 440 13.52 12.31 -9.06
CA GLY A 440 13.20 11.78 -10.40
C GLY A 440 13.64 10.33 -10.62
N SER A 441 14.70 9.89 -9.96
CA SER A 441 15.24 8.52 -10.06
C SER A 441 14.39 7.49 -9.31
N ILE A 442 13.62 7.92 -8.30
CA ILE A 442 12.74 7.04 -7.51
C ILE A 442 11.30 7.02 -8.04
N VAL A 443 10.96 7.85 -9.04
CA VAL A 443 9.61 7.89 -9.64
C VAL A 443 9.23 6.55 -10.26
N GLY A 444 8.14 5.98 -9.77
CA GLY A 444 7.64 4.67 -10.20
C GLY A 444 8.55 3.51 -9.80
N ARG A 445 9.50 3.73 -8.88
CA ARG A 445 10.35 2.67 -8.34
C ARG A 445 9.60 1.95 -7.23
N ILE A 446 9.59 0.63 -7.32
CA ILE A 446 9.08 -0.26 -6.27
C ILE A 446 10.28 -0.74 -5.48
N ASP A 447 10.10 -0.82 -4.17
CA ASP A 447 10.99 -1.57 -3.29
C ASP A 447 10.21 -2.84 -2.90
N TYR A 448 10.75 -4.00 -3.26
CA TYR A 448 10.15 -5.30 -2.93
C TYR A 448 10.36 -5.67 -1.45
N GLY A 449 11.08 -4.82 -0.69
CA GLY A 449 11.15 -4.89 0.77
C GLY A 449 10.13 -3.98 1.46
N LEU A 450 9.54 -4.49 2.55
CA LEU A 450 8.63 -3.81 3.51
C LEU A 450 7.23 -3.46 2.95
N TYR A 451 6.27 -3.30 3.88
CA TYR A 451 4.86 -2.93 3.71
C TYR A 451 4.60 -1.58 2.98
N ARG A 452 5.22 -1.37 1.82
CA ARG A 452 4.97 -0.18 1.01
C ARG A 452 3.76 -0.46 0.14
N ARG A 453 2.64 0.19 0.46
CA ARG A 453 1.47 0.21 -0.44
C ARG A 453 1.76 0.98 -1.74
N PHE A 454 2.77 1.84 -1.73
CA PHE A 454 3.02 2.83 -2.77
C PHE A 454 4.45 2.75 -3.32
N THR A 455 4.66 3.22 -4.55
CA THR A 455 6.00 3.47 -5.09
C THR A 455 6.75 4.48 -4.22
N LEU A 456 8.09 4.49 -4.28
CA LEU A 456 8.92 5.33 -3.42
C LEU A 456 8.59 6.83 -3.54
N ASP A 457 8.32 7.33 -4.75
CA ASP A 457 7.91 8.71 -4.97
C ASP A 457 6.55 9.04 -4.35
N GLU A 458 5.57 8.16 -4.53
CA GLU A 458 4.23 8.34 -3.98
C GLU A 458 4.24 8.28 -2.45
N HIS A 459 5.06 7.40 -1.87
CA HIS A 459 5.33 7.32 -0.44
C HIS A 459 5.83 8.67 0.09
N VAL A 460 6.85 9.24 -0.54
CA VAL A 460 7.40 10.57 -0.18
C VAL A 460 6.33 11.66 -0.28
N LEU A 461 5.52 11.68 -1.36
CA LEU A 461 4.46 12.67 -1.53
C LEU A 461 3.38 12.57 -0.44
N ARG A 462 3.04 11.35 -0.01
CA ARG A 462 2.11 11.14 1.11
C ARG A 462 2.70 11.57 2.45
N CYS A 463 3.98 11.31 2.68
CA CYS A 463 4.69 11.81 3.86
C CYS A 463 4.63 13.35 3.91
N LEU A 464 4.83 14.03 2.76
CA LEU A 464 4.71 15.49 2.67
C LEU A 464 3.27 15.98 2.91
N SER A 465 2.27 15.21 2.48
CA SER A 465 0.88 15.53 2.79
C SER A 465 0.61 15.48 4.30
N LEU A 466 1.16 14.48 5.01
CA LEU A 466 1.05 14.39 6.47
C LEU A 466 1.80 15.52 7.16
N LEU A 467 3.04 15.79 6.75
CA LEU A 467 3.83 16.90 7.28
C LEU A 467 3.09 18.24 7.15
N SER A 468 2.42 18.48 6.02
CA SER A 468 1.63 19.69 5.82
C SER A 468 0.44 19.80 6.79
N LYS A 469 -0.20 18.67 7.13
CA LYS A 469 -1.30 18.65 8.12
C LYS A 469 -0.77 18.86 9.54
N ILE A 470 0.37 18.24 9.88
CA ILE A 470 1.09 18.44 11.15
C ILE A 470 1.47 19.92 11.31
N HIS A 471 2.04 20.53 10.28
CA HIS A 471 2.47 21.93 10.27
C HIS A 471 1.29 22.89 10.48
N ARG A 472 0.11 22.59 9.93
CA ARG A 472 -1.13 23.36 10.15
C ARG A 472 -1.81 23.08 11.50
N GLY A 473 -1.33 22.11 12.27
CA GLY A 473 -1.92 21.71 13.56
C GLY A 473 -3.16 20.82 13.46
N GLU A 474 -3.52 20.33 12.27
CA GLU A 474 -4.70 19.47 12.07
C GLU A 474 -4.56 18.10 12.75
N LEU A 475 -3.32 17.68 13.05
CA LEU A 475 -3.00 16.37 13.64
C LEU A 475 -2.40 16.52 15.05
N GLN A 476 -2.72 17.60 15.77
CA GLN A 476 -2.15 17.86 17.10
C GLN A 476 -2.50 16.76 18.12
N GLU A 477 -3.72 16.23 18.10
CA GLU A 477 -4.15 15.15 18.99
C GLU A 477 -3.40 13.83 18.70
N ASP A 478 -3.22 13.51 17.42
CA ASP A 478 -2.54 12.28 17.00
C ASP A 478 -1.01 12.36 17.18
N HIS A 479 -0.43 13.55 16.99
CA HIS A 479 1.01 13.80 16.86
C HIS A 479 1.47 15.07 17.60
N PRO A 480 1.23 15.19 18.92
CA PRO A 480 1.45 16.43 19.65
C PRO A 480 2.92 16.90 19.62
N ILE A 481 3.88 15.99 19.77
CA ILE A 481 5.31 16.31 19.77
C ILE A 481 5.75 16.81 18.38
N ALA A 482 5.38 16.10 17.31
CA ALA A 482 5.75 16.50 15.95
C ALA A 482 5.09 17.83 15.54
N THR A 483 3.83 18.05 15.93
CA THR A 483 3.16 19.34 15.72
C THR A 483 3.85 20.46 16.48
N HIS A 484 4.23 20.25 17.74
CA HIS A 484 4.97 21.24 18.51
C HIS A 484 6.30 21.61 17.86
N ILE A 485 7.10 20.61 17.43
CA ILE A 485 8.39 20.84 16.75
C ILE A 485 8.21 21.68 15.49
N VAL A 486 7.32 21.26 14.59
CA VAL A 486 7.20 21.89 13.26
C VAL A 486 6.55 23.27 13.35
N ARG A 487 5.70 23.55 14.35
CA ARG A 487 5.08 24.87 14.52
C ARG A 487 5.99 25.90 15.20
N ASN A 488 6.98 25.45 15.97
CA ASN A 488 7.90 26.33 16.70
C ASN A 488 9.27 26.45 16.04
N THR A 489 9.53 25.75 14.93
CA THR A 489 10.79 25.87 14.19
C THR A 489 10.93 27.24 13.53
N PRO A 490 12.13 27.86 13.54
CA PRO A 490 12.39 29.08 12.79
C PRO A 490 12.37 28.87 11.27
N ASN A 491 12.64 27.65 10.80
CA ASN A 491 12.65 27.32 9.38
C ASN A 491 11.93 25.98 9.10
N PRO A 492 10.66 26.01 8.65
CA PRO A 492 9.93 24.78 8.34
C PRO A 492 10.46 24.07 7.08
N LEU A 493 11.16 24.77 6.17
CA LEU A 493 11.68 24.16 4.94
C LEU A 493 12.67 23.03 5.21
N LEU A 494 13.40 23.10 6.33
CA LEU A 494 14.29 22.04 6.80
C LEU A 494 13.55 20.69 6.88
N TYR A 495 12.36 20.69 7.46
CA TYR A 495 11.53 19.49 7.63
C TYR A 495 10.94 19.01 6.31
N TYR A 496 10.43 19.93 5.49
CA TYR A 496 9.90 19.58 4.16
C TYR A 496 10.98 18.97 3.27
N PHE A 497 12.20 19.51 3.26
CA PHE A 497 13.28 18.93 2.49
C PHE A 497 13.79 17.61 3.06
N GLY A 498 13.84 17.46 4.39
CA GLY A 498 14.15 16.19 5.02
C GLY A 498 13.18 15.09 4.60
N VAL A 499 11.87 15.35 4.68
CA VAL A 499 10.85 14.40 4.24
C VAL A 499 10.88 14.17 2.72
N LEU A 500 11.10 15.21 1.91
CA LEU A 500 11.18 15.07 0.45
C LEU A 500 12.35 14.16 0.00
N LEU A 501 13.41 14.09 0.79
CA LEU A 501 14.67 13.44 0.40
C LEU A 501 15.06 12.23 1.27
N HIS A 502 14.24 11.81 2.25
CA HIS A 502 14.55 10.64 3.09
C HIS A 502 14.76 9.34 2.30
N GLU A 503 14.09 9.19 1.15
CA GLU A 503 14.24 8.04 0.23
C GLU A 503 15.30 8.27 -0.87
N ALA A 504 16.07 9.37 -0.82
CA ALA A 504 17.05 9.70 -1.87
C ALA A 504 18.18 8.66 -1.99
N ARG A 505 18.40 7.83 -0.97
CA ARG A 505 19.35 6.71 -1.00
C ARG A 505 19.09 5.78 -2.20
N TRP A 506 17.82 5.58 -2.57
CA TRP A 506 17.41 4.75 -3.71
C TRP A 506 17.65 5.43 -5.08
N SER A 507 18.20 6.64 -5.13
CA SER A 507 18.68 7.23 -6.38
C SER A 507 20.14 6.89 -6.69
N LEU A 508 20.86 6.31 -5.72
CA LEU A 508 22.28 6.00 -5.82
C LEU A 508 22.51 4.63 -6.44
N LYS A 509 23.64 4.48 -7.15
CA LYS A 509 24.12 3.17 -7.62
C LYS A 509 24.55 2.28 -6.46
N GLU A 510 25.30 2.87 -5.53
CA GLU A 510 25.72 2.23 -4.28
C GLU A 510 25.00 2.92 -3.12
N PRO A 511 23.91 2.32 -2.59
CA PRO A 511 23.08 2.96 -1.58
C PRO A 511 23.78 2.88 -0.21
N SER A 512 24.70 3.78 0.09
CA SER A 512 25.29 3.95 1.42
C SER A 512 24.67 5.15 2.18
N VAL A 513 24.76 5.12 3.50
CA VAL A 513 24.28 6.23 4.37
C VAL A 513 25.07 7.50 4.08
N ASP A 514 26.40 7.42 4.01
CA ASP A 514 27.29 8.56 3.72
C ASP A 514 27.03 9.20 2.34
N ALA A 515 26.84 8.37 1.31
CA ALA A 515 26.53 8.87 -0.03
C ALA A 515 25.15 9.54 -0.09
N CYS A 516 24.16 9.01 0.65
CA CYS A 516 22.84 9.63 0.78
C CYS A 516 22.95 10.99 1.47
N GLU A 517 23.64 11.06 2.61
CA GLU A 517 23.85 12.31 3.37
C GLU A 517 24.47 13.40 2.49
N LYS A 518 25.58 13.08 1.79
CA LYS A 518 26.24 14.01 0.86
C LYS A 518 25.35 14.45 -0.29
N LEU A 519 24.49 13.57 -0.80
CA LEU A 519 23.53 13.90 -1.85
C LEU A 519 22.47 14.89 -1.34
N VAL A 520 21.88 14.60 -0.17
CA VAL A 520 20.84 15.45 0.43
C VAL A 520 21.40 16.83 0.75
N ILE A 521 22.56 16.93 1.40
CA ILE A 521 23.25 18.21 1.69
C ILE A 521 23.39 19.05 0.42
N ARG A 522 23.88 18.44 -0.67
CA ARG A 522 24.08 19.15 -1.94
C ARG A 522 22.77 19.66 -2.54
N VAL A 523 21.71 18.85 -2.47
CA VAL A 523 20.40 19.21 -3.02
C VAL A 523 19.75 20.31 -2.20
N THR A 524 19.79 20.24 -0.86
CA THR A 524 19.15 21.22 0.02
C THR A 524 19.89 22.56 0.08
N LYS A 525 21.23 22.56 0.07
CA LYS A 525 22.03 23.79 -0.12
C LYS A 525 21.62 24.53 -1.40
N ARG A 526 21.48 23.79 -2.51
CA ARG A 526 21.03 24.37 -3.80
C ARG A 526 19.61 24.95 -3.71
N LEU A 527 18.74 24.38 -2.87
CA LEU A 527 17.37 24.83 -2.69
C LEU A 527 17.24 25.99 -1.67
N GLY A 528 18.35 26.43 -1.09
CA GLY A 528 18.39 27.63 -0.25
C GLY A 528 18.55 27.40 1.24
N LEU A 529 18.79 26.16 1.71
CA LEU A 529 19.18 25.93 3.11
C LEU A 529 20.60 26.44 3.35
N SER A 530 20.85 26.93 4.57
CA SER A 530 22.19 27.25 5.06
C SER A 530 23.07 25.99 5.11
N GLU A 531 24.38 26.18 5.30
CA GLU A 531 25.30 25.06 5.41
C GLU A 531 24.99 24.13 6.59
N GLU A 532 24.66 24.72 7.73
CA GLU A 532 24.29 24.00 8.94
C GLU A 532 22.95 23.26 8.75
N GLU A 533 21.92 23.96 8.26
CA GLU A 533 20.60 23.36 8.02
C GLU A 533 20.68 22.21 7.01
N ALA A 534 21.45 22.37 5.95
CA ALA A 534 21.65 21.31 4.96
C ALA A 534 22.36 20.10 5.56
N ALA A 535 23.34 20.30 6.45
CA ALA A 535 23.99 19.22 7.19
C ALA A 535 23.00 18.48 8.09
N GLN A 536 22.12 19.19 8.80
CA GLN A 536 21.06 18.56 9.61
C GLN A 536 20.09 17.75 8.74
N ALA A 537 19.62 18.35 7.64
CA ALA A 537 18.74 17.67 6.67
C ALA A 537 19.37 16.40 6.12
N GLY A 538 20.65 16.47 5.73
CA GLY A 538 21.39 15.34 5.18
C GLY A 538 21.56 14.21 6.17
N TRP A 539 21.99 14.53 7.38
CA TRP A 539 22.22 13.54 8.43
C TRP A 539 20.92 12.79 8.77
N ALA A 540 19.83 13.53 9.03
CA ALA A 540 18.55 12.96 9.44
C ALA A 540 17.90 12.16 8.30
N SER A 541 17.92 12.68 7.07
CA SER A 541 17.36 11.98 5.91
C SER A 541 18.09 10.67 5.60
N ALA A 542 19.41 10.63 5.81
CA ALA A 542 20.20 9.42 5.57
C ALA A 542 20.03 8.35 6.66
N ARG A 543 19.57 8.75 7.87
CA ARG A 543 19.43 7.88 9.06
C ARG A 543 18.02 7.88 9.62
N TYR A 544 17.01 8.16 8.79
CA TYR A 544 15.63 8.35 9.26
C TYR A 544 15.02 7.15 10.00
N LEU A 545 15.57 5.94 9.79
CA LEU A 545 15.16 4.72 10.51
C LEU A 545 15.83 4.52 11.87
N LEU A 546 16.78 5.37 12.27
CA LEU A 546 17.55 5.18 13.51
C LEU A 546 16.64 5.24 14.74
N LEU A 547 15.81 6.29 14.87
CA LEU A 547 14.88 6.42 15.99
C LEU A 547 13.93 5.22 16.10
N VAL A 548 13.35 4.82 14.97
CA VAL A 548 12.42 3.69 14.88
C VAL A 548 13.10 2.40 15.33
N ARG A 549 14.26 2.07 14.75
CA ARG A 549 15.01 0.86 15.11
C ARG A 549 15.44 0.86 16.56
N THR A 550 15.85 1.99 17.12
CA THR A 550 16.23 2.08 18.52
C THR A 550 15.03 1.84 19.43
N ALA A 551 13.90 2.50 19.17
CA ALA A 551 12.68 2.34 19.96
C ALA A 551 12.14 0.89 19.95
N GLU A 552 12.42 0.15 18.88
CA GLU A 552 11.92 -1.22 18.70
C GLU A 552 12.89 -2.28 19.23
N ARG A 553 14.20 -2.07 19.11
CA ARG A 553 15.24 -3.08 19.40
C ARG A 553 15.95 -2.89 20.73
N ARG A 554 15.83 -1.71 21.36
CA ARG A 554 16.60 -1.36 22.57
C ARG A 554 15.73 -1.34 23.81
N ASN A 555 16.35 -1.68 24.94
CA ASN A 555 15.72 -1.57 26.25
C ASN A 555 15.71 -0.10 26.69
N LEU A 556 14.56 0.57 26.56
CA LEU A 556 14.38 1.98 26.91
C LEU A 556 14.34 2.24 28.44
N THR A 557 14.55 1.20 29.25
CA THR A 557 14.65 1.33 30.71
C THR A 557 16.08 1.47 31.21
N GLU A 558 17.07 1.35 30.33
CA GLU A 558 18.49 1.54 30.62
C GLU A 558 18.93 2.92 30.14
N ALA A 559 19.54 3.70 31.05
CA ALA A 559 20.10 5.01 30.71
C ALA A 559 21.14 4.89 29.59
N HIS A 560 22.02 3.87 29.66
CA HIS A 560 23.09 3.62 28.70
C HIS A 560 22.58 3.53 27.25
N ALA A 561 21.50 2.79 27.00
CA ALA A 561 20.94 2.63 25.65
C ALA A 561 20.40 3.95 25.09
N ILE A 562 19.78 4.77 25.94
CA ILE A 562 19.28 6.11 25.57
C ILE A 562 20.45 7.08 25.37
N SER A 563 21.48 7.03 26.23
CA SER A 563 22.71 7.82 26.12
C SER A 563 23.45 7.52 24.81
N GLU A 564 23.68 6.26 24.46
CA GLU A 564 24.32 5.88 23.18
C GLU A 564 23.51 6.35 21.98
N PHE A 565 22.17 6.25 22.05
CA PHE A 565 21.30 6.80 21.02
C PHE A 565 21.46 8.31 20.91
N ALA A 566 21.35 9.05 22.02
CA ALA A 566 21.47 10.51 22.04
C ALA A 566 22.85 10.98 21.53
N GLN A 567 23.93 10.31 21.94
CA GLN A 567 25.29 10.54 21.41
C GLN A 567 25.36 10.29 19.91
N SER A 568 24.74 9.20 19.42
CA SER A 568 24.66 8.90 17.98
C SER A 568 23.90 9.96 17.20
N VAL A 569 22.82 10.52 17.78
CA VAL A 569 22.06 11.63 17.18
C VAL A 569 22.90 12.91 17.17
N GLY A 570 23.62 13.19 18.25
CA GLY A 570 24.61 14.26 18.38
C GLY A 570 24.03 15.66 18.63
N SER A 571 22.75 15.94 18.32
CA SER A 571 22.11 17.20 18.70
C SER A 571 20.58 17.12 18.81
N ARG A 572 19.99 18.05 19.58
CA ARG A 572 18.53 18.16 19.72
C ARG A 572 17.82 18.44 18.39
N GLN A 573 18.38 19.30 17.55
CA GLN A 573 17.78 19.63 16.25
C GLN A 573 17.69 18.41 15.32
N ARG A 574 18.67 17.49 15.39
CA ARG A 574 18.62 16.21 14.64
C ARG A 574 17.56 15.28 15.19
N LEU A 575 17.42 15.21 16.51
CA LEU A 575 16.38 14.42 17.16
C LEU A 575 14.99 14.86 16.71
N ASP A 576 14.74 16.17 16.74
CA ASP A 576 13.47 16.78 16.34
C ASP A 576 13.13 16.47 14.86
N LEU A 577 14.10 16.69 13.95
CA LEU A 577 13.92 16.40 12.53
C LEU A 577 13.69 14.91 12.27
N MET A 578 14.42 14.04 12.96
CA MET A 578 14.29 12.58 12.83
C MET A 578 12.95 12.07 13.35
N LEU A 579 12.44 12.61 14.47
CA LEU A 579 11.10 12.27 14.95
C LEU A 579 10.05 12.64 13.88
N VAL A 580 10.08 13.86 13.36
CA VAL A 580 9.10 14.30 12.35
C VAL A 580 9.14 13.42 11.09
N ILE A 581 10.32 13.08 10.58
CA ILE A 581 10.46 12.18 9.43
C ILE A 581 9.92 10.78 9.79
N SER A 582 10.23 10.26 10.98
CA SER A 582 9.78 8.94 11.45
C SER A 582 8.26 8.85 11.54
N VAL A 583 7.60 9.85 12.14
CA VAL A 583 6.13 9.95 12.21
C VAL A 583 5.53 9.97 10.81
N CYS A 584 6.04 10.83 9.92
CA CYS A 584 5.54 10.92 8.55
C CYS A 584 5.72 9.60 7.78
N HIS A 585 6.86 8.93 7.96
CA HIS A 585 7.19 7.67 7.30
C HIS A 585 6.27 6.53 7.77
N LEU A 586 6.23 6.27 9.08
CA LEU A 586 5.50 5.14 9.66
C LEU A 586 3.97 5.25 9.49
N ARG A 587 3.42 6.46 9.40
CA ARG A 587 2.00 6.69 9.10
C ARG A 587 1.62 6.38 7.64
N VAL A 588 2.60 6.28 6.74
CA VAL A 588 2.38 5.99 5.31
C VAL A 588 2.73 4.54 4.97
N VAL A 589 3.73 3.98 5.64
CA VAL A 589 3.98 2.53 5.64
C VAL A 589 2.74 1.82 6.24
N GLY A 590 2.50 0.55 5.89
CA GLY A 590 1.36 -0.35 6.22
C GLY A 590 0.37 -0.06 7.36
N ILE A 591 -0.79 -0.75 7.30
CA ILE A 591 -1.91 -0.62 8.27
C ILE A 591 -1.47 -0.84 9.74
N GLN A 592 -0.41 -1.60 9.97
CA GLN A 592 0.10 -1.95 11.31
C GLN A 592 1.39 -1.21 11.72
N SER A 593 1.96 -0.32 10.90
CA SER A 593 3.23 0.35 11.26
C SER A 593 3.08 1.56 12.19
N TRP A 594 1.85 1.90 12.58
CA TRP A 594 1.59 2.97 13.54
C TRP A 594 0.45 2.60 14.50
N ASP A 595 0.74 1.72 15.45
CA ASP A 595 -0.16 1.38 16.55
C ASP A 595 0.14 2.23 17.81
N GLU A 596 -0.64 2.00 18.88
CA GLU A 596 -0.45 2.71 20.14
C GLU A 596 0.91 2.41 20.79
N MET A 597 1.35 1.16 20.74
CA MET A 597 2.61 0.73 21.33
C MET A 597 3.80 1.43 20.65
N THR A 598 3.81 1.46 19.32
CA THR A 598 4.83 2.15 18.51
C THR A 598 4.88 3.63 18.85
N ARG A 599 3.70 4.28 18.95
CA ARG A 599 3.61 5.69 19.35
C ARG A 599 4.22 5.92 20.73
N ARG A 600 3.89 5.06 21.70
CA ARG A 600 4.38 5.16 23.07
C ARG A 600 5.90 5.03 23.13
N ARG A 601 6.47 3.99 22.54
CA ARG A 601 7.92 3.75 22.53
C ARG A 601 8.71 4.88 21.85
N LEU A 602 8.21 5.40 20.73
CA LEU A 602 8.83 6.54 20.06
C LEU A 602 8.80 7.80 20.91
N SER A 603 7.68 8.10 21.56
CA SER A 603 7.57 9.25 22.47
C SER A 603 8.47 9.09 23.69
N GLU A 604 8.51 7.91 24.31
CA GLU A 604 9.37 7.62 25.46
C GLU A 604 10.86 7.81 25.13
N LEU A 605 11.32 7.25 24.00
CA LEU A 605 12.70 7.41 23.55
C LEU A 605 13.01 8.88 23.23
N TYR A 606 12.10 9.58 22.55
CA TYR A 606 12.29 11.00 22.24
C TYR A 606 12.38 11.86 23.51
N ASP A 607 11.46 11.70 24.46
CA ASP A 607 11.43 12.47 25.70
C ASP A 607 12.64 12.18 26.59
N ALA A 608 13.11 10.94 26.61
CA ALA A 608 14.30 10.55 27.36
C ALA A 608 15.58 11.12 26.72
N ALA A 609 15.72 11.05 25.39
CA ALA A 609 16.83 11.65 24.68
C ALA A 609 16.82 13.18 24.76
N ALA A 610 15.63 13.79 24.72
CA ALA A 610 15.42 15.23 24.92
C ALA A 610 15.94 15.68 26.30
N LEU A 611 15.57 14.96 27.36
CA LEU A 611 16.06 15.20 28.72
C LEU A 611 17.58 15.07 28.79
N TRP A 612 18.14 14.04 28.16
CA TRP A 612 19.60 13.84 28.12
C TRP A 612 20.32 15.02 27.46
N PHE A 613 19.78 15.56 26.35
CA PHE A 613 20.36 16.74 25.70
C PHE A 613 20.25 18.02 26.55
N GLU A 614 19.19 18.15 27.36
CA GLU A 614 18.94 19.34 28.18
C GLU A 614 19.71 19.33 29.51
N HIS A 615 19.85 18.15 30.13
CA HIS A 615 20.31 18.03 31.53
C HIS A 615 21.36 16.94 31.75
N GLY A 616 21.77 16.22 30.70
CA GLY A 616 22.81 15.19 30.77
C GLY A 616 22.33 13.84 31.34
N GLU A 617 23.25 12.89 31.38
CA GLU A 617 23.00 11.49 31.77
C GLU A 617 22.52 11.34 33.22
N THR A 618 23.08 12.10 34.17
CA THR A 618 22.66 12.03 35.58
C THR A 618 21.19 12.38 35.79
N ALA A 619 20.65 13.33 35.02
CA ALA A 619 19.24 13.68 35.09
C ALA A 619 18.35 12.55 34.53
N LEU A 620 18.81 11.87 33.47
CA LEU A 620 18.14 10.71 32.91
C LEU A 620 18.12 9.53 33.89
N GLU A 621 19.26 9.21 34.49
CA GLU A 621 19.38 8.17 35.52
C GLU A 621 18.43 8.45 36.69
N LYS A 622 18.38 9.70 37.16
CA LYS A 622 17.45 10.11 38.21
C LYS A 622 15.99 9.91 37.79
N LYS A 623 15.60 10.34 36.58
CA LYS A 623 14.22 10.14 36.08
C LYS A 623 13.84 8.65 36.02
N LEU A 624 14.77 7.80 35.60
CA LEU A 624 14.57 6.36 35.54
C LEU A 624 14.46 5.74 36.94
N ALA A 625 15.27 6.19 37.90
CA ALA A 625 15.14 5.78 39.30
C ALA A 625 13.80 6.23 39.92
N ASP A 626 13.42 7.50 39.69
CA ASP A 626 12.14 8.05 40.15
C ASP A 626 10.95 7.28 39.56
N ARG A 627 11.04 6.83 38.29
CA ARG A 627 10.04 5.95 37.65
C ARG A 627 9.90 4.62 38.39
N ALA A 628 11.01 3.98 38.77
CA ALA A 628 10.97 2.71 39.51
C ALA A 628 10.26 2.87 40.86
N VAL A 629 10.58 3.95 41.59
CA VAL A 629 9.94 4.28 42.88
C VAL A 629 8.45 4.56 42.70
N LEU A 630 8.07 5.32 41.68
CA LEU A 630 6.68 5.64 41.37
C LEU A 630 5.88 4.37 41.05
N VAL A 631 6.38 3.52 40.16
CA VAL A 631 5.72 2.27 39.77
C VAL A 631 5.57 1.33 40.97
N ARG A 632 6.62 1.19 41.79
CA ARG A 632 6.55 0.40 43.03
C ARG A 632 5.46 0.92 43.97
N ARG A 633 5.38 2.23 44.18
CA ARG A 633 4.35 2.87 45.02
C ARG A 633 2.94 2.65 44.47
N GLU A 634 2.75 2.80 43.16
CA GLU A 634 1.45 2.58 42.52
C GLU A 634 1.01 1.11 42.56
N ALA A 635 1.94 0.18 42.32
CA ALA A 635 1.67 -1.24 42.45
C ALA A 635 1.27 -1.61 43.88
N ASP A 636 2.00 -1.12 44.90
CA ASP A 636 1.65 -1.32 46.31
C ASP A 636 0.23 -0.84 46.64
N ALA A 637 -0.13 0.37 46.16
CA ALA A 637 -1.46 0.93 46.38
C ALA A 637 -2.58 0.11 45.71
N ARG A 638 -2.31 -0.49 44.53
CA ARG A 638 -3.27 -1.29 43.76
C ARG A 638 -3.42 -2.74 44.24
N LEU A 639 -2.48 -3.26 45.05
CA LEU A 639 -2.59 -4.58 45.70
C LEU A 639 -3.61 -4.57 46.86
N THR A 640 -4.87 -4.26 46.57
CA THR A 640 -5.93 -4.21 47.59
C THR A 640 -6.23 -5.63 48.12
N GLY A 641 -6.46 -5.77 49.43
CA GLY A 641 -6.70 -7.08 50.07
C GLY A 641 -5.45 -7.93 50.36
N TRP A 642 -4.25 -7.36 50.24
CA TRP A 642 -2.99 -7.95 50.69
C TRP A 642 -2.53 -7.30 51.99
N SER A 643 -1.98 -8.09 52.92
CA SER A 643 -1.33 -7.55 54.11
C SER A 643 -0.03 -6.81 53.75
N ALA A 644 0.39 -5.86 54.58
CA ALA A 644 1.63 -5.11 54.34
C ALA A 644 2.87 -6.01 54.20
N ALA A 645 2.91 -7.11 54.96
CA ALA A 645 3.98 -8.10 54.88
C ALA A 645 3.98 -8.86 53.54
N GLU A 646 2.81 -9.31 53.06
CA GLU A 646 2.69 -10.00 51.76
C GLU A 646 3.06 -9.07 50.60
N LYS A 647 2.59 -7.80 50.62
CA LYS A 647 2.94 -6.81 49.59
C LYS A 647 4.44 -6.61 49.52
N LYS A 648 5.09 -6.36 50.67
CA LYS A 648 6.53 -6.16 50.75
C LYS A 648 7.28 -7.40 50.25
N ALA A 649 6.91 -8.59 50.73
CA ALA A 649 7.55 -9.84 50.35
C ALA A 649 7.49 -10.11 48.84
N PHE A 650 6.38 -9.75 48.18
CA PHE A 650 6.24 -9.89 46.73
C PHE A 650 7.01 -8.80 45.97
N LEU A 651 6.84 -7.52 46.33
CA LEU A 651 7.48 -6.40 45.62
C LEU A 651 9.01 -6.42 45.75
N ASP A 652 9.56 -7.00 46.82
CA ASP A 652 11.01 -7.16 46.99
C ASP A 652 11.61 -8.22 46.04
N ARG A 653 10.78 -9.10 45.44
CA ARG A 653 11.23 -10.05 44.39
C ARG A 653 11.53 -9.35 43.06
N LEU A 654 10.97 -8.16 42.87
CA LEU A 654 11.09 -7.36 41.67
C LEU A 654 12.19 -6.31 41.86
N ASP A 655 13.18 -6.32 40.98
CA ASP A 655 14.24 -5.32 40.95
C ASP A 655 13.77 -4.01 40.29
N ASP A 656 14.64 -2.99 40.34
CA ASP A 656 14.31 -1.68 39.77
C ASP A 656 14.18 -1.74 38.24
N THR A 657 14.86 -2.67 37.55
CA THR A 657 14.75 -2.84 36.10
C THR A 657 13.36 -3.32 35.70
N MET A 658 12.83 -4.32 36.40
CA MET A 658 11.46 -4.78 36.27
C MET A 658 10.48 -3.63 36.57
N MET A 659 10.69 -2.89 37.66
CA MET A 659 9.83 -1.75 38.02
C MET A 659 9.83 -0.63 36.95
N ARG A 660 10.94 -0.39 36.25
CA ARG A 660 10.98 0.58 35.15
C ARG A 660 10.24 0.08 33.90
N SER A 661 10.26 -1.23 33.67
CA SER A 661 9.81 -1.86 32.43
C SER A 661 8.35 -2.29 32.40
N LEU A 662 7.70 -2.42 33.57
CA LEU A 662 6.34 -2.92 33.69
C LEU A 662 5.36 -1.82 34.08
N ASP A 663 4.15 -1.87 33.53
CA ASP A 663 3.03 -1.07 34.01
C ASP A 663 2.59 -1.57 35.40
N PRO A 664 2.19 -0.70 36.35
CA PRO A 664 1.77 -1.13 37.69
C PRO A 664 0.62 -2.13 37.68
N GLU A 665 -0.25 -2.08 36.67
CA GLU A 665 -1.34 -3.06 36.48
C GLU A 665 -0.84 -4.46 36.14
N ILE A 666 0.21 -4.57 35.32
CA ILE A 666 0.84 -5.85 34.99
C ILE A 666 1.48 -6.45 36.25
N ILE A 667 2.14 -5.64 37.08
CA ILE A 667 2.72 -6.08 38.36
C ILE A 667 1.62 -6.64 39.28
N VAL A 668 0.46 -5.99 39.36
CA VAL A 668 -0.67 -6.44 40.20
C VAL A 668 -1.24 -7.78 39.70
N ARG A 669 -1.40 -7.92 38.38
CA ARG A 669 -1.87 -9.17 37.77
C ARG A 669 -0.86 -10.31 37.97
N PHE A 670 0.41 -10.01 37.82
CA PHE A 670 1.49 -10.94 38.15
C PHE A 670 1.43 -11.36 39.63
N ALA A 671 1.29 -10.42 40.56
CA ALA A 671 1.16 -10.71 41.99
C ALA A 671 -0.01 -11.65 42.28
N THR A 672 -1.13 -11.40 41.63
CA THR A 672 -2.35 -12.20 41.78
C THR A 672 -2.14 -13.62 41.26
N LEU A 673 -1.51 -13.76 40.09
CA LEU A 673 -1.18 -15.04 39.48
C LEU A 673 -0.21 -15.85 40.36
N ALA A 674 0.88 -15.21 40.82
CA ALA A 674 1.87 -15.84 41.69
C ALA A 674 1.26 -16.29 43.02
N ARG A 675 0.46 -15.44 43.68
CA ARG A 675 -0.21 -15.78 44.94
C ARG A 675 -1.20 -16.92 44.78
N ALA A 676 -1.92 -16.99 43.66
CA ALA A 676 -2.83 -18.11 43.37
C ALA A 676 -2.04 -19.42 43.19
N ALA A 677 -0.98 -19.40 42.38
CA ALA A 677 -0.12 -20.56 42.17
C ALA A 677 0.51 -21.07 43.47
N GLU A 678 1.05 -20.17 44.30
CA GLU A 678 1.65 -20.51 45.60
C GLU A 678 0.63 -21.11 46.58
N LYS A 679 -0.61 -20.58 46.61
CA LYS A 679 -1.68 -21.13 47.44
C LYS A 679 -2.11 -22.54 47.02
N ASP A 680 -2.12 -22.80 45.72
CA ASP A 680 -2.49 -24.10 45.15
C ASP A 680 -1.30 -25.08 45.10
N ALA A 681 -0.14 -24.69 45.63
CA ALA A 681 1.13 -25.43 45.52
C ALA A 681 1.48 -25.82 44.07
N ALA A 682 1.10 -24.98 43.10
CA ALA A 682 1.38 -25.14 41.70
C ALA A 682 2.73 -24.50 41.35
N ASN A 683 3.58 -25.24 40.62
CA ASN A 683 4.89 -24.75 40.19
C ASN A 683 4.82 -23.75 39.03
N SER A 684 3.68 -23.69 38.32
CA SER A 684 3.47 -22.77 37.22
C SER A 684 2.01 -22.33 37.10
N ALA A 685 1.81 -21.15 36.53
CA ALA A 685 0.49 -20.60 36.23
C ALA A 685 0.55 -19.72 34.98
N VAL A 686 -0.56 -19.69 34.23
CA VAL A 686 -0.69 -18.91 33.01
C VAL A 686 -2.04 -18.19 33.02
N VAL A 687 -2.06 -16.92 32.63
CA VAL A 687 -3.30 -16.21 32.33
C VAL A 687 -3.25 -15.69 30.90
N VAL A 688 -4.35 -15.85 30.16
CA VAL A 688 -4.51 -15.33 28.80
C VAL A 688 -5.71 -14.41 28.78
N THR A 689 -5.53 -13.18 28.34
CA THR A 689 -6.56 -12.14 28.30
C THR A 689 -6.60 -11.44 26.95
N PRO A 690 -7.77 -11.16 26.36
CA PRO A 690 -7.86 -10.31 25.18
C PRO A 690 -7.38 -8.88 25.47
N ARG A 691 -6.63 -8.29 24.53
CA ARG A 691 -6.11 -6.92 24.62
C ARG A 691 -5.97 -6.31 23.22
N ASP A 692 -6.73 -5.25 22.93
CA ASP A 692 -6.64 -4.47 21.67
C ASP A 692 -6.73 -5.29 20.37
N GLY A 693 -7.51 -6.38 20.39
CA GLY A 693 -7.63 -7.33 19.26
C GLY A 693 -6.57 -8.43 19.24
N ASP A 694 -5.55 -8.35 20.09
CA ASP A 694 -4.56 -9.41 20.33
C ASP A 694 -4.92 -10.21 21.61
N LEU A 695 -4.12 -11.24 21.91
CA LEU A 695 -4.12 -11.93 23.20
C LEU A 695 -2.84 -11.56 23.97
N GLU A 696 -3.00 -11.20 25.23
CA GLU A 696 -1.89 -11.06 26.17
C GLU A 696 -1.82 -12.29 27.06
N ALA A 697 -0.65 -12.92 27.16
CA ALA A 697 -0.40 -14.02 28.07
C ALA A 697 0.67 -13.64 29.09
N ILE A 698 0.42 -13.92 30.37
CA ILE A 698 1.41 -13.80 31.45
C ILE A 698 1.68 -15.21 31.98
N VAL A 699 2.93 -15.63 31.96
CA VAL A 699 3.41 -16.94 32.42
C VAL A 699 4.24 -16.75 33.68
N TYR A 700 3.91 -17.50 34.73
CA TYR A 700 4.67 -17.60 35.98
C TYR A 700 5.16 -19.03 36.15
N THR A 701 6.46 -19.23 36.37
CA THR A 701 7.07 -20.56 36.62
C THR A 701 8.47 -20.41 37.21
N ASP A 702 9.11 -21.52 37.62
CA ASP A 702 10.56 -21.53 37.86
C ASP A 702 11.32 -21.26 36.55
N ASP A 703 12.27 -20.33 36.58
CA ASP A 703 13.10 -20.03 35.41
C ASP A 703 14.09 -21.18 35.14
N ARG A 704 14.28 -21.49 33.86
CA ARG A 704 15.15 -22.58 33.41
C ARG A 704 15.68 -22.33 32.01
N ALA A 705 16.87 -22.86 31.73
CA ALA A 705 17.45 -22.80 30.41
C ALA A 705 16.49 -23.35 29.35
N GLY A 706 16.22 -22.55 28.31
CA GLY A 706 15.33 -22.91 27.21
C GLY A 706 13.84 -22.66 27.47
N LEU A 707 13.42 -22.13 28.63
CA LEU A 707 12.01 -21.85 28.92
C LEU A 707 11.34 -20.98 27.84
N LEU A 708 11.96 -19.85 27.48
CA LEU A 708 11.45 -18.96 26.44
C LEU A 708 11.30 -19.68 25.08
N SER A 709 12.20 -20.61 24.77
CA SER A 709 12.10 -21.40 23.54
C SER A 709 10.87 -22.31 23.60
N ASP A 710 10.68 -23.04 24.70
CA ASP A 710 9.52 -23.92 24.86
C ASP A 710 8.19 -23.14 24.79
N LEU A 711 8.13 -21.96 25.42
CA LEU A 711 6.96 -21.08 25.37
C LEU A 711 6.70 -20.54 23.96
N ALA A 712 7.74 -20.09 23.23
CA ALA A 712 7.61 -19.67 21.84
C ALA A 712 7.13 -20.82 20.93
N GLY A 713 7.62 -22.04 21.18
CA GLY A 713 7.17 -23.26 20.52
C GLY A 713 5.70 -23.59 20.80
N ALA A 714 5.26 -23.39 22.05
CA ALA A 714 3.87 -23.55 22.45
C ALA A 714 2.94 -22.61 21.68
N VAL A 715 3.29 -21.32 21.60
CA VAL A 715 2.51 -20.34 20.81
C VAL A 715 2.45 -20.75 19.34
N ALA A 716 3.59 -21.08 18.73
CA ALA A 716 3.66 -21.48 17.32
C ALA A 716 2.82 -22.74 17.02
N SER A 717 2.76 -23.70 17.94
CA SER A 717 1.96 -24.93 17.79
C SER A 717 0.45 -24.69 17.67
N THR A 718 -0.03 -23.56 18.22
CA THR A 718 -1.44 -23.15 18.11
C THR A 718 -1.77 -22.46 16.79
N GLY A 719 -0.77 -22.21 15.95
CA GLY A 719 -0.91 -21.44 14.71
C GLY A 719 -0.92 -19.92 14.92
N MET A 720 -0.61 -19.43 16.12
CA MET A 720 -0.54 -18.01 16.44
C MET A 720 0.87 -17.45 16.21
N SER A 721 0.99 -16.13 16.08
CA SER A 721 2.28 -15.44 15.96
C SER A 721 2.54 -14.53 17.15
N LEU A 722 3.80 -14.40 17.56
CA LEU A 722 4.22 -13.49 18.61
C LEU A 722 4.47 -12.11 18.02
N ARG A 723 3.85 -11.09 18.61
CA ARG A 723 4.12 -9.68 18.29
C ARG A 723 5.24 -9.14 19.17
N THR A 724 5.15 -9.38 20.48
CA THR A 724 6.13 -8.90 21.46
C THR A 724 6.31 -9.97 22.53
N VAL A 725 7.52 -10.11 23.06
CA VAL A 725 7.80 -10.88 24.27
C VAL A 725 8.56 -9.99 25.23
N GLN A 726 8.32 -10.16 26.53
CA GLN A 726 9.14 -9.61 27.59
C GLN A 726 9.38 -10.75 28.58
N ALA A 727 10.60 -11.31 28.56
CA ALA A 727 11.01 -12.38 29.47
C ALA A 727 11.78 -11.75 30.64
N LEU A 728 11.37 -12.04 31.86
CA LEU A 728 11.92 -11.44 33.08
C LEU A 728 12.12 -12.52 34.16
N THR A 729 13.21 -12.42 34.91
CA THR A 729 13.51 -13.34 36.02
C THR A 729 13.56 -12.56 37.32
N THR A 730 12.78 -12.98 38.31
CA THR A 730 12.76 -12.38 39.65
C THR A 730 13.99 -12.74 40.47
N GLN A 731 14.24 -12.01 41.56
CA GLN A 731 15.37 -12.27 42.47
C GLN A 731 15.33 -13.66 43.13
N ASP A 732 14.13 -14.24 43.27
CA ASP A 732 13.91 -15.60 43.79
C ASP A 732 13.90 -16.68 42.69
N GLY A 733 14.29 -16.35 41.45
CA GLY A 733 14.48 -17.31 40.35
C GLY A 733 13.19 -17.72 39.64
N LYS A 734 12.10 -16.95 39.76
CA LYS A 734 10.86 -17.18 39.02
C LYS A 734 10.88 -16.41 37.70
N ALA A 735 10.41 -17.05 36.63
CA ALA A 735 10.16 -16.40 35.34
C ALA A 735 8.80 -15.71 35.33
N ILE A 736 8.75 -14.51 34.75
CA ILE A 736 7.57 -13.72 34.46
C ILE A 736 7.64 -13.34 32.98
N ASP A 737 7.08 -14.19 32.13
CA ASP A 737 7.13 -13.98 30.70
C ASP A 737 5.79 -13.42 30.22
N ILE A 738 5.85 -12.25 29.58
CA ILE A 738 4.68 -11.54 29.06
C ILE A 738 4.73 -11.59 27.53
N PHE A 739 3.67 -12.12 26.92
CA PHE A 739 3.56 -12.30 25.48
C PHE A 739 2.39 -11.49 24.94
N ILE A 740 2.60 -10.74 23.87
CA ILE A 740 1.53 -10.19 23.02
C ILE A 740 1.45 -11.05 21.77
N ILE A 741 0.30 -11.71 21.58
CA ILE A 741 0.10 -12.79 20.63
C ILE A 741 -1.04 -12.40 19.68
N GLN A 742 -0.80 -12.52 18.38
CA GLN A 742 -1.72 -12.09 17.34
C GLN A 742 -2.09 -13.23 16.39
N SER A 743 -3.21 -13.06 15.70
CA SER A 743 -3.55 -13.90 14.55
C SER A 743 -2.50 -13.73 13.45
N PRO A 744 -2.12 -14.81 12.74
CA PRO A 744 -1.31 -14.78 11.52
C PRO A 744 -1.68 -13.69 10.50
N ASP A 745 -2.97 -13.42 10.36
CA ASP A 745 -3.51 -12.50 9.35
C ASP A 745 -3.75 -11.09 9.92
N GLY A 746 -3.35 -10.84 11.18
CA GLY A 746 -3.57 -9.57 11.86
C GLY A 746 -5.04 -9.26 12.17
N VAL A 747 -5.91 -10.26 12.07
CA VAL A 747 -7.34 -10.16 12.41
C VAL A 747 -7.52 -10.30 13.93
N PRO A 748 -8.40 -9.50 14.56
CA PRO A 748 -8.68 -9.63 15.98
C PRO A 748 -9.02 -11.05 16.41
N VAL A 749 -8.43 -11.48 17.52
CA VAL A 749 -8.58 -12.83 18.06
C VAL A 749 -9.74 -12.84 19.05
N GLU A 750 -10.94 -13.14 18.55
CA GLU A 750 -12.17 -13.21 19.36
C GLU A 750 -12.55 -14.65 19.74
N ASP A 751 -11.84 -15.66 19.20
CA ASP A 751 -12.13 -17.07 19.43
C ASP A 751 -11.67 -17.54 20.82
N VAL A 752 -12.65 -17.75 21.71
CA VAL A 752 -12.44 -18.28 23.07
C VAL A 752 -11.73 -19.63 23.05
N GLU A 753 -12.00 -20.48 22.05
CA GLU A 753 -11.40 -21.80 21.93
C GLU A 753 -9.93 -21.71 21.50
N GLN A 754 -9.56 -20.70 20.71
CA GLN A 754 -8.16 -20.39 20.41
C GLN A 754 -7.41 -19.91 21.66
N ALA A 755 -8.03 -19.03 22.47
CA ALA A 755 -7.43 -18.57 23.73
C ALA A 755 -7.24 -19.71 24.74
N ARG A 756 -8.22 -20.63 24.84
CA ARG A 756 -8.12 -21.84 25.69
C ARG A 756 -6.97 -22.75 25.26
N ARG A 757 -6.86 -23.06 23.97
CA ARG A 757 -5.76 -23.88 23.42
C ARG A 757 -4.39 -23.26 23.68
N LEU A 758 -4.29 -21.93 23.57
CA LEU A 758 -3.07 -21.20 23.88
C LEU A 758 -2.72 -21.29 25.37
N HIS A 759 -3.68 -21.07 26.27
CA HIS A 759 -3.48 -21.22 27.70
C HIS A 759 -2.94 -22.61 28.06
N GLU A 760 -3.55 -23.68 27.53
CA GLU A 760 -3.13 -25.07 27.79
C GLU A 760 -1.72 -25.37 27.27
N ALA A 761 -1.39 -24.90 26.06
CA ALA A 761 -0.08 -25.09 25.47
C ALA A 761 1.03 -24.39 26.27
N LEU A 762 0.78 -23.14 26.71
CA LEU A 762 1.70 -22.38 27.55
C LEU A 762 1.87 -23.02 28.92
N LEU A 763 0.78 -23.40 29.59
CA LEU A 763 0.82 -24.01 30.93
C LEU A 763 1.58 -25.34 30.93
N LYS A 764 1.37 -26.17 29.90
CA LYS A 764 2.12 -27.42 29.71
C LYS A 764 3.61 -27.18 29.54
N SER A 765 3.99 -26.17 28.77
CA SER A 765 5.40 -25.86 28.49
C SER A 765 6.09 -25.14 29.67
N ALA A 766 5.33 -24.38 30.44
CA ALA A 766 5.80 -23.77 31.69
C ALA A 766 6.08 -24.83 32.76
N SER A 767 5.18 -25.81 32.92
CA SER A 767 5.30 -26.86 33.95
C SER A 767 6.41 -27.88 33.68
N ALA A 768 6.73 -28.19 32.42
CA ALA A 768 7.78 -29.15 32.08
C ALA A 768 8.40 -28.90 30.70
N HIS A 769 9.63 -29.39 30.50
CA HIS A 769 10.25 -29.40 29.17
C HIS A 769 9.47 -30.35 28.25
N PRO A 770 9.06 -29.94 27.05
CA PRO A 770 8.31 -30.79 26.14
C PRO A 770 9.17 -31.96 25.64
N GLU A 771 8.61 -33.18 25.66
CA GLU A 771 9.30 -34.41 25.22
C GLU A 771 9.63 -34.44 23.72
N ARG A 772 8.92 -33.64 22.92
CA ARG A 772 9.09 -33.54 21.47
C ARG A 772 9.06 -32.08 21.04
N PRO A 773 9.81 -31.70 19.99
CA PRO A 773 9.67 -30.40 19.36
C PRO A 773 8.21 -30.16 18.92
N PRO A 774 7.73 -28.92 18.95
CA PRO A 774 6.37 -28.59 18.52
C PRO A 774 6.19 -28.93 17.03
N GLU A 775 5.05 -29.52 16.68
CA GLU A 775 4.64 -29.65 15.27
C GLU A 775 4.24 -28.26 14.74
N LEU A 776 5.14 -27.67 13.95
CA LEU A 776 4.89 -26.40 13.31
C LEU A 776 3.87 -26.58 12.18
N ARG A 777 2.69 -25.99 12.32
CA ARG A 777 1.68 -26.02 11.26
C ARG A 777 2.14 -25.13 10.10
N ARG A 778 2.42 -25.75 8.95
CA ARG A 778 2.68 -25.04 7.69
C ARG A 778 1.45 -24.23 7.28
N ARG A 779 1.65 -22.97 6.87
CA ARG A 779 0.58 -22.12 6.31
C ARG A 779 0.17 -22.64 4.94
N LEU A 780 -1.14 -22.73 4.69
CA LEU A 780 -1.68 -22.86 3.34
C LEU A 780 -1.65 -21.48 2.67
N GLY A 781 -1.00 -21.35 1.50
CA GLY A 781 -0.93 -20.10 0.75
C GLY A 781 0.13 -19.11 1.22
N ASP A 782 1.19 -19.60 1.88
CA ASP A 782 2.31 -18.78 2.33
C ASP A 782 2.98 -18.05 1.15
N ARG A 783 3.08 -16.71 1.24
CA ARG A 783 3.54 -15.81 0.15
C ARG A 783 5.01 -15.41 0.33
N ARG A 784 5.67 -15.98 1.34
CA ARG A 784 6.99 -15.57 1.83
C ARG A 784 8.15 -15.98 0.94
N ASP A 785 8.04 -17.11 0.27
CA ASP A 785 9.05 -17.66 -0.66
C ASP A 785 9.34 -16.72 -1.85
N LEU A 786 8.49 -15.71 -2.05
CA LEU A 786 8.63 -14.68 -3.09
C LEU A 786 9.56 -13.54 -2.68
N PHE A 787 9.90 -13.44 -1.39
CA PHE A 787 10.74 -12.39 -0.84
C PHE A 787 12.11 -12.97 -0.47
N SER A 788 13.17 -12.43 -1.07
CA SER A 788 14.53 -12.70 -0.62
C SER A 788 14.91 -11.69 0.45
N VAL A 789 14.97 -12.12 1.70
CA VAL A 789 15.55 -11.33 2.79
C VAL A 789 16.92 -11.91 3.10
N VAL A 790 17.98 -11.14 2.85
CA VAL A 790 19.34 -11.57 3.20
C VAL A 790 19.44 -11.71 4.73
N PRO A 791 19.71 -12.92 5.25
CA PRO A 791 19.91 -13.13 6.67
C PRO A 791 21.06 -12.27 7.20
N ASN A 792 20.82 -11.61 8.32
CA ASN A 792 21.83 -10.77 8.96
C ASN A 792 21.78 -10.97 10.48
N VAL A 793 22.94 -11.21 11.06
CA VAL A 793 23.12 -11.34 12.52
C VAL A 793 24.21 -10.37 12.94
N ARG A 794 23.88 -9.47 13.87
CA ARG A 794 24.78 -8.47 14.43
C ARG A 794 24.91 -8.68 15.92
N ILE A 795 26.14 -8.57 16.39
CA ILE A 795 26.45 -8.64 17.81
C ILE A 795 26.88 -7.25 18.22
N GLU A 796 26.18 -6.70 19.21
CA GLU A 796 26.33 -5.35 19.73
C GLU A 796 26.74 -5.45 21.20
N PRO A 797 28.02 -5.72 21.50
CA PRO A 797 28.48 -5.95 22.87
C PRO A 797 28.40 -4.68 23.73
N ASN A 798 28.37 -3.49 23.12
CA ASN A 798 28.33 -2.23 23.88
C ASN A 798 26.92 -1.69 24.08
N ALA A 799 25.89 -2.32 23.50
CA ALA A 799 24.54 -1.77 23.54
C ALA A 799 23.83 -1.87 24.91
N SER A 800 24.36 -2.68 25.82
CA SER A 800 23.92 -2.75 27.21
C SER A 800 25.15 -2.87 28.11
N ALA A 801 25.06 -2.30 29.30
CA ALA A 801 26.11 -2.44 30.31
C ALA A 801 26.18 -3.87 30.86
N GLU A 802 25.04 -4.58 30.91
CA GLU A 802 24.91 -5.85 31.64
C GLU A 802 24.82 -7.09 30.75
N ALA A 803 24.48 -6.92 29.47
CA ALA A 803 24.24 -8.04 28.55
C ALA A 803 24.88 -7.79 27.18
N THR A 804 25.13 -8.87 26.44
CA THR A 804 25.53 -8.79 25.04
C THR A 804 24.28 -8.87 24.16
N VAL A 805 24.04 -7.82 23.37
CA VAL A 805 22.86 -7.77 22.51
C VAL A 805 23.16 -8.43 21.17
N VAL A 806 22.31 -9.38 20.76
CA VAL A 806 22.38 -10.01 19.43
C VAL A 806 21.13 -9.66 18.64
N GLU A 807 21.29 -8.92 17.56
CA GLU A 807 20.23 -8.62 16.62
C GLU A 807 20.23 -9.63 15.47
N THR A 808 19.07 -10.17 15.16
CA THR A 808 18.84 -11.06 14.03
C THR A 808 17.80 -10.47 13.10
N GLU A 809 17.98 -10.71 11.81
CA GLU A 809 17.14 -10.14 10.78
C GLU A 809 17.07 -11.12 9.62
N GLY A 810 15.86 -11.54 9.23
CA GLY A 810 15.66 -12.51 8.16
C GLY A 810 14.19 -12.66 7.79
N LEU A 811 13.89 -13.63 6.93
CA LEU A 811 12.52 -13.93 6.52
C LEU A 811 11.75 -14.51 7.72
N ASP A 812 10.66 -13.87 8.12
CA ASP A 812 9.76 -14.36 9.17
C ASP A 812 9.11 -15.67 8.72
N ARG A 813 8.97 -16.65 9.61
CA ARG A 813 8.31 -17.93 9.31
C ARG A 813 7.73 -18.57 10.57
N PRO A 814 6.71 -19.44 10.46
CA PRO A 814 6.13 -20.07 11.63
C PRO A 814 7.21 -20.84 12.40
N GLY A 815 7.32 -20.58 13.69
CA GLY A 815 8.35 -21.18 14.54
C GLY A 815 9.75 -20.56 14.46
N LEU A 816 9.96 -19.46 13.71
CA LEU A 816 11.28 -18.82 13.62
C LEU A 816 11.83 -18.45 15.00
N LEU A 817 11.04 -17.78 15.83
CA LEU A 817 11.48 -17.39 17.17
C LEU A 817 11.84 -18.60 18.04
N PHE A 818 11.06 -19.69 17.94
CA PHE A 818 11.37 -20.95 18.62
C PHE A 818 12.74 -21.48 18.20
N GLU A 819 13.03 -21.50 16.90
CA GLU A 819 14.31 -22.00 16.39
C GLU A 819 15.49 -21.09 16.75
N LEU A 820 15.31 -19.76 16.71
CA LEU A 820 16.35 -18.79 17.11
C LEU A 820 16.68 -18.93 18.61
N THR A 821 15.66 -18.96 19.46
CA THR A 821 15.83 -19.12 20.92
C THR A 821 16.38 -20.50 21.28
N GLN A 822 16.01 -21.55 20.54
CA GLN A 822 16.58 -22.88 20.71
C GLN A 822 18.07 -22.92 20.33
N ALA A 823 18.45 -22.26 19.23
CA ALA A 823 19.85 -22.15 18.82
C ALA A 823 20.69 -21.43 19.88
N LEU A 824 20.16 -20.34 20.46
CA LEU A 824 20.80 -19.63 21.57
C LEU A 824 20.98 -20.52 22.81
N ALA A 825 19.94 -21.24 23.21
CA ALA A 825 19.97 -22.12 24.37
C ALA A 825 20.99 -23.27 24.19
N ARG A 826 21.11 -23.83 22.98
CA ARG A 826 22.10 -24.88 22.64
C ARG A 826 23.54 -24.39 22.74
N GLU A 827 23.80 -23.14 22.38
CA GLU A 827 25.12 -22.52 22.55
C GLU A 827 25.41 -22.09 24.00
N GLY A 828 24.48 -22.34 24.91
CA GLY A 828 24.63 -22.07 26.34
C GLY A 828 24.40 -20.60 26.73
N ALA A 829 23.79 -19.79 25.85
CA ALA A 829 23.39 -18.43 26.19
C ALA A 829 22.05 -18.43 26.93
N THR A 830 21.95 -17.60 27.97
CA THR A 830 20.70 -17.31 28.69
C THR A 830 20.13 -15.99 28.16
N ILE A 831 18.84 -15.99 27.80
CA ILE A 831 18.15 -14.79 27.31
C ILE A 831 17.53 -14.10 28.51
N THR A 832 17.99 -12.90 28.87
CA THR A 832 17.43 -12.11 29.98
C THR A 832 16.36 -11.13 29.53
N SER A 833 16.31 -10.83 28.23
CA SER A 833 15.26 -10.06 27.59
C SER A 833 15.30 -10.32 26.08
N ALA A 834 14.17 -10.23 25.41
CA ALA A 834 14.08 -10.30 23.96
C ALA A 834 13.07 -9.28 23.44
N HIS A 835 13.41 -8.57 22.39
CA HIS A 835 12.50 -7.66 21.69
C HIS A 835 12.27 -8.21 20.29
N ILE A 836 11.05 -8.69 20.06
CA ILE A 836 10.64 -9.36 18.82
C ILE A 836 9.80 -8.38 18.04
N SER A 837 10.11 -8.20 16.77
CA SER A 837 9.35 -7.32 15.88
C SER A 837 9.29 -7.93 14.48
N THR A 838 8.11 -7.92 13.88
CA THR A 838 7.91 -8.43 12.51
C THR A 838 7.46 -7.31 11.58
N TYR A 839 8.21 -7.09 10.50
CA TYR A 839 7.95 -6.08 9.46
C TYR A 839 7.69 -6.75 8.11
N GLY A 840 6.44 -7.09 7.85
CA GLY A 840 6.05 -7.77 6.63
C GLY A 840 6.45 -9.22 6.78
N GLU A 841 7.15 -9.71 5.78
CA GLU A 841 7.76 -11.03 5.82
C GLU A 841 9.16 -11.01 6.46
N ARG A 842 9.54 -9.94 7.17
CA ARG A 842 10.86 -9.81 7.79
C ARG A 842 10.76 -9.82 9.31
N ALA A 843 11.35 -10.82 9.95
CA ALA A 843 11.57 -10.82 11.39
C ALA A 843 12.81 -10.01 11.74
N VAL A 844 12.72 -9.25 12.82
CA VAL A 844 13.78 -8.43 13.40
C VAL A 844 13.72 -8.63 14.91
N ASP A 845 14.66 -9.42 15.42
CA ASP A 845 14.64 -9.82 16.82
C ASP A 845 15.94 -9.38 17.49
N ALA A 846 15.86 -8.80 18.68
CA ALA A 846 17.00 -8.43 19.51
C ALA A 846 16.99 -9.23 20.82
N PHE A 847 18.04 -10.00 21.08
CA PHE A 847 18.18 -10.84 22.28
C PHE A 847 19.27 -10.29 23.18
N TYR A 848 18.97 -10.13 24.47
CA TYR A 848 19.91 -9.72 25.51
C TYR A 848 20.45 -10.98 26.17
N LEU A 849 21.72 -11.27 25.94
CA LEU A 849 22.35 -12.53 26.31
C LEU A 849 23.31 -12.35 27.48
N LYS A 850 23.21 -13.25 28.45
CA LYS A 850 24.20 -13.49 29.49
C LYS A 850 24.76 -14.91 29.37
N ALA A 851 25.95 -15.12 29.90
CA ALA A 851 26.52 -16.45 30.10
C ALA A 851 25.76 -17.19 31.23
N ARG A 852 25.94 -18.51 31.32
CA ARG A 852 25.24 -19.34 32.33
C ARG A 852 25.55 -18.97 33.78
N ASP A 853 26.72 -18.38 34.01
CA ASP A 853 27.15 -17.88 35.32
C ASP A 853 26.54 -16.49 35.65
N GLY A 854 25.70 -15.94 34.76
CA GLY A 854 25.08 -14.62 34.91
C GLY A 854 25.96 -13.45 34.47
N GLY A 855 27.19 -13.71 33.98
CA GLY A 855 28.07 -12.70 33.45
C GLY A 855 27.69 -12.23 32.04
N LYS A 856 28.23 -11.09 31.62
CA LYS A 856 28.10 -10.62 30.25
C LYS A 856 28.86 -11.55 29.30
N LEU A 857 28.28 -11.82 28.13
CA LEU A 857 28.83 -12.77 27.18
C LEU A 857 29.89 -12.09 26.28
N ASP A 858 31.15 -12.07 26.71
CA ASP A 858 32.23 -11.37 26.01
C ASP A 858 33.21 -12.29 25.25
N ASP A 859 33.11 -13.62 25.42
CA ASP A 859 33.97 -14.57 24.71
C ASP A 859 33.73 -14.55 23.19
N ARG A 860 34.75 -14.11 22.44
CA ARG A 860 34.70 -14.01 20.97
C ARG A 860 34.41 -15.36 20.31
N ALA A 861 34.87 -16.48 20.88
CA ALA A 861 34.63 -17.80 20.29
C ALA A 861 33.15 -18.21 20.45
N ALA A 862 32.57 -18.03 21.64
CA ALA A 862 31.15 -18.23 21.89
C ALA A 862 30.28 -17.33 20.99
N LEU A 863 30.61 -16.03 20.89
CA LEU A 863 29.89 -15.09 20.04
C LEU A 863 29.93 -15.49 18.55
N ALA A 864 31.07 -16.00 18.06
CA ALA A 864 31.17 -16.50 16.70
C ALA A 864 30.31 -17.74 16.45
N ARG A 865 30.22 -18.67 17.43
CA ARG A 865 29.34 -19.84 17.33
C ARG A 865 27.86 -19.44 17.33
N ILE A 866 27.44 -18.56 18.23
CA ILE A 866 26.09 -18.00 18.27
C ILE A 866 25.73 -17.36 16.94
N LYS A 867 26.61 -16.51 16.39
CA LYS A 867 26.40 -15.87 15.10
C LYS A 867 26.16 -16.90 13.99
N LYS A 868 27.01 -17.94 13.92
CA LYS A 868 26.90 -18.99 12.91
C LYS A 868 25.61 -19.80 13.06
N ALA A 869 25.24 -20.15 14.29
CA ALA A 869 24.02 -20.91 14.58
C ALA A 869 22.76 -20.14 14.15
N LEU A 870 22.67 -18.85 14.52
CA LEU A 870 21.56 -17.99 14.13
C LEU A 870 21.50 -17.76 12.62
N GLN A 871 22.65 -17.56 11.96
CA GLN A 871 22.71 -17.45 10.50
C GLN A 871 22.19 -18.70 9.80
N ALA A 872 22.48 -19.89 10.33
CA ALA A 872 21.97 -21.15 9.77
C ALA A 872 20.44 -21.25 9.90
N VAL A 873 19.87 -20.87 11.05
CA VAL A 873 18.42 -20.86 11.26
C VAL A 873 17.73 -19.93 10.25
N LEU A 874 18.26 -18.71 10.07
CA LEU A 874 17.70 -17.73 9.14
C LEU A 874 17.86 -18.16 7.67
N ALA A 875 18.97 -18.82 7.30
CA ALA A 875 19.22 -19.29 5.95
C ALA A 875 18.33 -20.49 5.54
N SER A 876 18.01 -21.38 6.49
CA SER A 876 17.16 -22.56 6.22
C SER A 876 15.74 -22.20 5.75
N GLY A 877 15.27 -20.98 6.03
CA GLY A 877 14.00 -20.46 5.52
C GLY A 877 14.08 -19.80 4.14
N SER A 878 15.28 -19.59 3.59
CA SER A 878 15.49 -18.98 2.26
C SER A 878 15.70 -20.01 1.13
N GLU A 879 15.87 -21.29 1.47
CA GLU A 879 16.11 -22.40 0.52
C GLU A 879 14.89 -23.30 0.30
N ALA A 880 13.77 -23.03 0.98
CA ALA A 880 12.48 -23.69 0.79
C ALA A 880 11.60 -22.86 -0.15
#